data_AF-A0A0W0ZAR9-F1
#
_entry.id   AF-A0A0W0ZAR9-F1
#
_cell.length_a   1.000
_cell.length_b   1.000
_cell.length_c   1.000
_cell.angle_alpha   90.00
_cell.angle_beta   90.00
_cell.angle_gamma   90.00
#
_symmetry.space_group_name_H-M   'P 1'
#
loop_
_entity.id
_entity.type
_entity.pdbx_description
1 polymer ?
#
loop_
_entity_poly.entity_id
_entity_poly.type
_entity_poly.pdbx_seq_one_letter_code
_entity_poly.pdbx_strand_id
1 'polypeptide(L)'
;MSLYFKALIEKLRDNSPKSSTAHHLYLLGTAVDYVDKPTTDKSYIRGETFSYAAQLMTHVLGEQESVIKYEDAADNKSPHYAHPYHSNSVDVINGADTPGFEVGDRLAKALMLALGAVAEGKTNLSISGFSRGGVESIVLTHELERILKALEEDAKKEKDSEKRTLARIIQDSNSVPGLAVFNDPSYTRSALKGLVTAEKLGDEEALKARLLMNLKALQVNLFVLDPVPGGNFGKVIRLGWQEPSFYTLPDFVKKKFEFVQKHETSNAFKPIIPLDMPYEVIPGCHGTGDGNQFDDNGDPVPETFANRDLSGVQDLVLRRWLDFTFTGQVHPEQPVDLGHSQLDAVTNAYLPASEEQRNHQLLQNYTKIQENYPAFEWLSTRNYKGLGQYMALRQTHFHQRGNTPITDLDIHGDGKTFLNLQHVKLWMSNKLESVNFFDMKLVGQISWLKENIKTAFTPVDLSQSSMDQTHMVSRLLQDKNNHLLAKESLSYLVSTITQTYLRNHLSQAEREECRACVASAFETLDDVEQKRVIIDKERTEFASSFSKEMRKDITTVVVQHQNALVSQARKLLEDGEAIANNTVSSSSEERAALERDALAWLINTQKLTADLDRLAKQISGLEEWCVKPMLIHSWTTIIPGLELNSEESFEETKGKFLRIVHQQQELLLHRSSDVLKKIPGALDQKPEELDTDFYQYIYQFAGMEKREHSLQSANMELAAALKQAEKQLDERTQERDNGLHALTEERKIKAELSEKVTRLTKELATAKEHLMSALESVEQSDRNNSQIEEALVQFKELVGQLKVELDKIKEETAQERRLHQAAKDKIELLKSQVEEKQLLIEELQIQVYTLQDTSESQVRSLDFYKDAAKRTEQEIEALQRALESLKSEASASAKQAEKALAEAQFKIELLLQKNEELEKEIVEGTGQNNSLIQALESEKRKAKVNAENAAILQTSDQSEIQSLRKALESKKKEAADSADNAARVHADDQAQIERLNKALEAQRKEATAGVDEAARVHADDQAEIARLNKVLESQRRETAAVVDRVASELSEAESKIKKVEADLVSQQRIVNAYKSDKERAAIVTVARLLERTTHYMTHLNSANSESALLDEKKQAVQALLGHLQNTEVLPSKQLELFNDSLQQSQDTLKEHRDPAWQRFFRDCLRIIALALSGVGFYRMLHGESPRFFKPSEGENFVDEVTETTAPTNLNA
;
A
#
# COMPACT_ATOMS: atom_id res chain seq x y z
N MET A 1 -32.00 -27.27 36.04
CA MET A 1 -31.39 -27.45 34.70
C MET A 1 -32.41 -27.12 33.62
N SER A 2 -32.02 -26.31 32.62
CA SER A 2 -32.77 -26.12 31.36
C SER A 2 -32.94 -27.45 30.61
N LEU A 3 -33.90 -27.53 29.68
CA LEU A 3 -34.16 -28.73 28.86
C LEU A 3 -32.90 -29.22 28.12
N TYR A 4 -32.23 -28.33 27.40
CA TYR A 4 -31.07 -28.63 26.56
C TYR A 4 -29.87 -29.14 27.36
N PHE A 5 -29.51 -28.46 28.46
CA PHE A 5 -28.36 -28.88 29.25
C PHE A 5 -28.63 -30.18 29.99
N LYS A 6 -29.85 -30.37 30.50
CA LYS A 6 -30.26 -31.66 31.09
C LYS A 6 -30.11 -32.80 30.07
N ALA A 7 -30.62 -32.61 28.86
CA ALA A 7 -30.50 -33.60 27.78
C ALA A 7 -29.04 -33.90 27.43
N LEU A 8 -28.17 -32.88 27.35
CA LEU A 8 -26.73 -33.07 27.13
C LEU A 8 -26.11 -33.95 28.23
N ILE A 9 -26.38 -33.68 29.50
CA ILE A 9 -25.82 -34.45 30.61
C ILE A 9 -26.33 -35.89 30.61
N GLU A 10 -27.62 -36.11 30.33
CA GLU A 10 -28.19 -37.45 30.23
C GLU A 10 -27.54 -38.25 29.10
N LYS A 11 -27.34 -37.65 27.93
CA LYS A 11 -26.64 -38.26 26.79
C LYS A 11 -25.17 -38.58 27.11
N LEU A 12 -24.47 -37.69 27.81
CA LEU A 12 -23.09 -37.94 28.27
C LEU A 12 -22.99 -39.03 29.35
N ARG A 13 -24.08 -39.40 30.02
CA ARG A 13 -24.10 -40.52 30.97
C ARG A 13 -24.54 -41.84 30.33
N ASP A 14 -25.31 -41.79 29.25
CA ASP A 14 -25.78 -42.97 28.54
C ASP A 14 -24.64 -43.60 27.73
N ASN A 15 -24.17 -44.78 28.12
CA ASN A 15 -23.11 -45.53 27.42
C ASN A 15 -23.65 -46.48 26.34
N SER A 16 -24.93 -46.42 26.03
CA SER A 16 -25.55 -47.34 25.07
C SER A 16 -25.01 -47.08 23.65
N PRO A 17 -24.57 -48.12 22.92
CA PRO A 17 -24.18 -47.98 21.53
C PRO A 17 -25.38 -47.50 20.70
N LYS A 18 -25.19 -46.45 19.89
CA LYS A 18 -26.25 -45.83 19.08
C LYS A 18 -26.21 -46.34 17.64
N SER A 19 -27.37 -46.32 16.99
CA SER A 19 -27.63 -46.92 15.67
C SER A 19 -27.08 -46.11 14.48
N SER A 20 -26.91 -44.80 14.62
CA SER A 20 -26.44 -43.91 13.55
C SER A 20 -25.27 -43.05 14.03
N THR A 21 -24.24 -42.89 13.18
CA THR A 21 -23.05 -42.07 13.45
C THR A 21 -23.19 -40.62 13.03
N ALA A 22 -24.28 -40.26 12.33
CA ALA A 22 -24.50 -38.93 11.76
C ALA A 22 -25.65 -38.18 12.44
N HIS A 23 -25.56 -36.85 12.44
CA HIS A 23 -26.64 -35.95 12.85
C HIS A 23 -26.69 -34.77 11.87
N HIS A 24 -27.89 -34.24 11.62
CA HIS A 24 -28.16 -33.23 10.60
C HIS A 24 -28.86 -32.03 11.23
N LEU A 25 -28.27 -30.85 11.10
CA LEU A 25 -28.78 -29.62 11.68
C LEU A 25 -29.04 -28.60 10.57
N TYR A 26 -30.25 -28.04 10.53
CA TYR A 26 -30.66 -27.04 9.54
C TYR A 26 -30.94 -25.71 10.24
N LEU A 27 -30.28 -24.63 9.81
CA LEU A 27 -30.45 -23.29 10.36
C LEU A 27 -31.06 -22.38 9.29
N LEU A 28 -32.30 -21.94 9.53
CA LEU A 28 -33.07 -21.17 8.55
C LEU A 28 -32.66 -19.69 8.50
N GLY A 29 -33.00 -19.03 7.40
CA GLY A 29 -32.66 -17.63 7.15
C GLY A 29 -33.41 -16.63 8.03
N THR A 30 -32.99 -15.36 7.98
CA THR A 30 -33.66 -14.29 8.76
C THR A 30 -35.16 -14.25 8.52
N ALA A 31 -35.95 -14.26 9.59
CA ALA A 31 -37.41 -14.27 9.58
C ALA A 31 -38.03 -15.42 8.74
N VAL A 32 -37.29 -16.53 8.60
CA VAL A 32 -37.78 -17.76 7.99
C VAL A 32 -38.11 -18.76 9.08
N ASP A 33 -39.39 -19.13 9.15
CA ASP A 33 -39.88 -20.22 9.98
C ASP A 33 -39.95 -21.52 9.18
N TYR A 34 -39.86 -22.66 9.88
CA TYR A 34 -39.99 -23.97 9.28
C TYR A 34 -41.32 -24.12 8.52
N VAL A 35 -41.20 -24.54 7.26
CA VAL A 35 -42.32 -24.71 6.34
C VAL A 35 -42.61 -26.21 6.17
N ASP A 36 -43.60 -26.71 6.91
CA ASP A 36 -44.00 -28.12 6.85
C ASP A 36 -44.61 -28.53 5.50
N LYS A 37 -45.33 -27.60 4.87
CA LYS A 37 -45.98 -27.78 3.57
C LYS A 37 -45.88 -26.49 2.75
N PRO A 38 -45.92 -26.56 1.41
CA PRO A 38 -45.88 -25.36 0.57
C PRO A 38 -46.94 -24.34 1.00
N THR A 39 -46.54 -23.06 1.07
CA THR A 39 -47.43 -22.00 1.51
C THR A 39 -48.29 -21.47 0.38
N THR A 40 -49.48 -20.96 0.70
CA THR A 40 -50.38 -20.34 -0.29
C THR A 40 -50.14 -18.84 -0.47
N ASP A 41 -49.47 -18.22 0.50
CA ASP A 41 -48.98 -16.85 0.44
C ASP A 41 -47.64 -16.79 -0.31
N LYS A 42 -47.31 -15.62 -0.84
CA LYS A 42 -46.36 -15.40 -1.94
C LYS A 42 -44.87 -15.58 -1.55
N SER A 43 -44.51 -16.58 -0.75
CA SER A 43 -43.13 -16.74 -0.27
C SER A 43 -42.57 -18.13 -0.55
N TYR A 44 -43.26 -19.21 -0.15
CA TYR A 44 -42.76 -20.58 -0.27
C TYR A 44 -43.77 -21.51 -0.93
N ILE A 45 -44.23 -21.14 -2.13
CA ILE A 45 -45.27 -21.85 -2.89
C ILE A 45 -44.89 -23.28 -3.32
N ARG A 46 -43.61 -23.64 -3.19
CA ARG A 46 -43.07 -25.00 -3.41
C ARG A 46 -42.57 -25.65 -2.10
N GLY A 47 -42.56 -24.90 -1.00
CA GLY A 47 -41.81 -25.18 0.22
C GLY A 47 -40.49 -24.42 0.30
N GLU A 48 -40.01 -24.22 1.52
CA GLU A 48 -38.67 -23.71 1.81
C GLU A 48 -37.66 -24.86 1.73
N THR A 49 -36.50 -24.59 1.12
CA THR A 49 -35.53 -25.61 0.68
C THR A 49 -34.98 -26.46 1.82
N PHE A 50 -34.57 -25.86 2.94
CA PHE A 50 -33.98 -26.58 4.07
C PHE A 50 -35.01 -27.21 5.01
N SER A 51 -36.22 -26.65 5.10
CA SER A 51 -37.38 -27.32 5.73
C SER A 51 -37.72 -28.61 5.00
N TYR A 52 -37.74 -28.57 3.65
CA TYR A 52 -37.93 -29.77 2.83
C TYR A 52 -36.75 -30.75 2.96
N ALA A 53 -35.50 -30.27 2.94
CA ALA A 53 -34.32 -31.10 3.11
C ALA A 53 -34.29 -31.83 4.46
N ALA A 54 -34.74 -31.18 5.54
CA ALA A 54 -34.88 -31.79 6.85
C ALA A 54 -35.89 -32.94 6.86
N GLN A 55 -37.08 -32.72 6.28
CA GLN A 55 -38.11 -33.77 6.13
C GLN A 55 -37.61 -34.93 5.28
N LEU A 56 -36.91 -34.63 4.17
CA LEU A 56 -36.32 -35.62 3.29
C LEU A 56 -35.25 -36.46 3.99
N MET A 57 -34.39 -35.82 4.78
CA MET A 57 -33.37 -36.54 5.54
C MET A 57 -34.00 -37.49 6.56
N THR A 58 -34.99 -37.03 7.31
CA THR A 58 -35.75 -37.91 8.22
C THR A 58 -36.39 -39.08 7.48
N HIS A 59 -36.93 -38.84 6.29
CA HIS A 59 -37.51 -39.88 5.46
C HIS A 59 -36.47 -40.93 5.01
N VAL A 60 -35.32 -40.47 4.49
CA VAL A 60 -34.24 -41.33 4.02
C VAL A 60 -33.61 -42.15 5.15
N LEU A 61 -33.56 -41.59 6.37
CA LEU A 61 -33.07 -42.29 7.56
C LEU A 61 -34.08 -43.28 8.15
N GLY A 62 -35.32 -43.31 7.68
CA GLY A 62 -36.37 -44.15 8.27
C GLY A 62 -36.79 -43.70 9.67
N GLU A 63 -36.65 -42.41 9.98
CA GLU A 63 -36.84 -41.84 11.31
C GLU A 63 -38.21 -41.15 11.48
N GLN A 64 -39.17 -41.37 10.57
CA GLN A 64 -40.48 -40.72 10.54
C GLN A 64 -41.28 -40.93 11.85
N GLU A 65 -41.14 -42.10 12.49
CA GLU A 65 -41.81 -42.40 13.77
C GLU A 65 -41.24 -41.60 14.96
N SER A 66 -40.03 -41.06 14.83
CA SER A 66 -39.39 -40.24 15.86
C SER A 66 -39.61 -38.74 15.66
N VAL A 67 -40.38 -38.34 14.64
CA VAL A 67 -40.62 -36.93 14.34
C VAL A 67 -41.47 -36.29 15.41
N ILE A 68 -40.97 -35.16 15.93
CA ILE A 68 -41.69 -34.26 16.80
C ILE A 68 -41.73 -32.89 16.11
N LYS A 69 -42.94 -32.37 15.92
CA LYS A 69 -43.19 -31.01 15.45
C LYS A 69 -43.71 -30.17 16.62
N TYR A 70 -42.99 -29.13 16.98
CA TYR A 70 -43.33 -28.25 18.08
C TYR A 70 -44.15 -27.07 17.53
N GLU A 71 -45.48 -27.18 17.58
CA GLU A 71 -46.40 -26.14 17.08
C GLU A 71 -46.22 -24.79 17.81
N ASP A 72 -45.72 -24.82 19.04
CA ASP A 72 -45.44 -23.67 19.88
C ASP A 72 -44.03 -23.07 19.66
N ALA A 73 -43.27 -23.57 18.68
CA ALA A 73 -41.93 -23.05 18.38
C ALA A 73 -41.92 -21.59 17.89
N ALA A 74 -43.07 -21.02 17.49
CA ALA A 74 -43.21 -19.60 17.18
C ALA A 74 -43.45 -18.73 18.44
N ASP A 75 -43.83 -19.32 19.58
CA ASP A 75 -44.04 -18.59 20.84
C ASP A 75 -42.71 -18.42 21.58
N ASN A 76 -42.28 -17.17 21.77
CA ASN A 76 -41.04 -16.86 22.49
C ASN A 76 -41.03 -17.26 23.97
N LYS A 77 -42.18 -17.68 24.53
CA LYS A 77 -42.28 -18.24 25.87
C LYS A 77 -42.21 -19.77 25.89
N SER A 78 -42.30 -20.42 24.74
CA SER A 78 -42.20 -21.87 24.66
C SER A 78 -40.78 -22.35 25.03
N PRO A 79 -40.64 -23.49 25.75
CA PRO A 79 -39.34 -24.14 25.89
C PRO A 79 -38.74 -24.62 24.56
N HIS A 80 -39.57 -24.74 23.51
CA HIS A 80 -39.21 -25.13 22.14
C HIS A 80 -39.12 -23.95 21.17
N TYR A 81 -39.13 -22.71 21.68
CA TYR A 81 -39.02 -21.52 20.83
C TYR A 81 -37.88 -21.67 19.82
N ALA A 82 -38.20 -21.47 18.54
CA ALA A 82 -37.31 -21.60 17.39
C ALA A 82 -36.68 -22.98 17.15
N HIS A 83 -37.15 -24.04 17.79
CA HIS A 83 -36.79 -25.43 17.48
C HIS A 83 -38.06 -26.19 17.04
N PRO A 84 -38.56 -25.94 15.81
CA PRO A 84 -39.86 -26.46 15.36
C PRO A 84 -39.89 -27.94 15.01
N TYR A 85 -38.77 -28.54 14.65
CA TYR A 85 -38.72 -29.88 14.07
C TYR A 85 -37.55 -30.68 14.62
N HIS A 86 -37.85 -31.90 15.07
CA HIS A 86 -36.88 -32.83 15.65
C HIS A 86 -37.18 -34.27 15.20
N SER A 87 -36.13 -35.06 15.02
CA SER A 87 -36.13 -36.53 14.98
C SER A 87 -34.82 -37.03 15.60
N ASN A 88 -34.59 -38.34 15.69
CA ASN A 88 -33.39 -38.87 16.36
C ASN A 88 -32.06 -38.33 15.80
N SER A 89 -32.01 -38.01 14.50
CA SER A 89 -30.80 -37.53 13.83
C SER A 89 -30.97 -36.22 13.06
N VAL A 90 -32.13 -35.56 13.15
CA VAL A 90 -32.41 -34.32 12.39
C VAL A 90 -33.05 -33.26 13.28
N ASP A 91 -32.50 -32.04 13.25
CA ASP A 91 -33.02 -30.87 13.94
C ASP A 91 -33.09 -29.65 13.01
N VAL A 92 -34.13 -28.82 13.18
CA VAL A 92 -34.28 -27.54 12.47
C VAL A 92 -34.35 -26.40 13.49
N ILE A 93 -33.62 -25.32 13.24
CA ILE A 93 -33.70 -24.07 14.00
C ILE A 93 -34.27 -22.97 13.10
N ASN A 94 -35.35 -22.32 13.55
CA ASN A 94 -35.92 -21.17 12.85
C ASN A 94 -34.94 -20.00 12.81
N GLY A 95 -35.12 -19.15 11.80
CA GLY A 95 -34.37 -17.92 11.65
C GLY A 95 -34.43 -16.99 12.84
N ALA A 96 -33.40 -16.16 12.96
CA ALA A 96 -33.44 -14.98 13.82
C ALA A 96 -34.36 -13.89 13.24
N ASP A 97 -34.82 -12.98 14.08
CA ASP A 97 -35.58 -11.79 13.70
C ASP A 97 -34.81 -10.87 12.71
N THR A 98 -35.54 -10.03 11.97
CA THR A 98 -34.95 -9.13 10.95
C THR A 98 -33.83 -8.22 11.49
N PRO A 99 -33.96 -7.63 12.70
CA PRO A 99 -32.87 -6.87 13.30
C PRO A 99 -31.65 -7.70 13.75
N GLY A 100 -31.81 -9.02 13.90
CA GLY A 100 -30.75 -9.94 14.34
C GLY A 100 -30.52 -9.97 15.86
N PHE A 101 -31.49 -9.54 16.67
CA PHE A 101 -31.40 -9.62 18.14
C PHE A 101 -31.41 -11.07 18.65
N GLU A 102 -31.99 -11.98 17.87
CA GLU A 102 -32.14 -13.39 18.26
C GLU A 102 -31.03 -14.30 17.76
N VAL A 103 -30.05 -13.78 16.99
CA VAL A 103 -28.95 -14.58 16.40
C VAL A 103 -28.18 -15.34 17.48
N GLY A 104 -27.90 -14.70 18.63
CA GLY A 104 -27.24 -15.35 19.75
C GLY A 104 -28.04 -16.49 20.37
N ASP A 105 -29.38 -16.40 20.37
CA ASP A 105 -30.27 -17.47 20.85
C ASP A 105 -30.30 -18.65 19.88
N ARG A 106 -30.43 -18.41 18.57
CA ARG A 106 -30.40 -19.45 17.54
C ARG A 106 -29.07 -20.22 17.57
N LEU A 107 -27.95 -19.49 17.59
CA LEU A 107 -26.63 -20.07 17.68
C LEU A 107 -26.44 -20.89 18.98
N ALA A 108 -26.92 -20.40 20.11
CA ALA A 108 -26.83 -21.12 21.39
C ALA A 108 -27.63 -22.44 21.39
N LYS A 109 -28.84 -22.45 20.82
CA LYS A 109 -29.65 -23.68 20.67
C LYS A 109 -29.01 -24.67 19.71
N ALA A 110 -28.55 -24.18 18.55
CA ALA A 110 -27.82 -24.96 17.57
C ALA A 110 -26.56 -25.62 18.19
N LEU A 111 -25.81 -24.86 19.00
CA LEU A 111 -24.65 -25.36 19.74
C LEU A 111 -25.04 -26.45 20.74
N MET A 112 -26.12 -26.26 21.50
CA MET A 112 -26.58 -27.25 22.47
C MET A 112 -27.07 -28.55 21.81
N LEU A 113 -27.75 -28.45 20.67
CA LEU A 113 -28.16 -29.62 19.88
C LEU A 113 -26.95 -30.36 19.31
N ALA A 114 -25.98 -29.64 18.72
CA ALA A 114 -24.74 -30.20 18.22
C ALA A 114 -23.95 -30.93 19.34
N LEU A 115 -23.80 -30.31 20.51
CA LEU A 115 -23.15 -30.95 21.67
C LEU A 115 -23.95 -32.16 22.16
N GLY A 116 -25.28 -32.12 22.10
CA GLY A 116 -26.14 -33.26 22.42
C GLY A 116 -25.89 -34.44 21.48
N ALA A 117 -25.81 -34.19 20.17
CA ALA A 117 -25.47 -35.20 19.17
C ALA A 117 -24.06 -35.76 19.40
N VAL A 118 -23.07 -34.90 19.66
CA VAL A 118 -21.71 -35.33 19.99
C VAL A 118 -21.68 -36.17 21.27
N ALA A 119 -22.46 -35.82 22.29
CA ALA A 119 -22.58 -36.59 23.53
C ALA A 119 -23.16 -38.00 23.32
N GLU A 120 -24.08 -38.16 22.37
CA GLU A 120 -24.60 -39.46 21.93
C GLU A 120 -23.55 -40.30 21.19
N GLY A 121 -22.39 -39.73 20.86
CA GLY A 121 -21.33 -40.39 20.10
C GLY A 121 -21.48 -40.25 18.59
N LYS A 122 -22.30 -39.30 18.11
CA LYS A 122 -22.33 -38.94 16.69
C LYS A 122 -20.98 -38.33 16.31
N THR A 123 -20.29 -38.92 15.34
CA THR A 123 -18.97 -38.49 14.87
C THR A 123 -19.03 -37.66 13.60
N ASN A 124 -20.18 -37.63 12.92
CA ASN A 124 -20.40 -36.80 11.74
C ASN A 124 -21.56 -35.84 12.00
N LEU A 125 -21.31 -34.54 11.88
CA LEU A 125 -22.34 -33.51 11.97
C LEU A 125 -22.46 -32.80 10.62
N SER A 126 -23.63 -32.89 10.00
CA SER A 126 -23.93 -32.16 8.77
C SER A 126 -24.75 -30.92 9.11
N ILE A 127 -24.22 -29.74 8.81
CA ILE A 127 -24.84 -28.46 9.10
C ILE A 127 -25.20 -27.81 7.77
N SER A 128 -26.47 -27.47 7.59
CA SER A 128 -26.95 -26.72 6.45
C SER A 128 -27.61 -25.42 6.89
N GLY A 129 -27.36 -24.32 6.19
CA GLY A 129 -28.00 -23.05 6.58
C GLY A 129 -28.12 -22.03 5.46
N PHE A 130 -29.16 -21.19 5.56
CA PHE A 130 -29.46 -20.12 4.61
C PHE A 130 -29.31 -18.75 5.28
N SER A 131 -28.84 -17.73 4.55
CA SER A 131 -28.83 -16.34 5.02
C SER A 131 -28.10 -16.20 6.37
N ARG A 132 -28.72 -15.58 7.38
CA ARG A 132 -28.20 -15.49 8.75
C ARG A 132 -27.97 -16.87 9.36
N GLY A 133 -28.84 -17.85 9.11
CA GLY A 133 -28.64 -19.25 9.50
C GLY A 133 -27.41 -19.88 8.85
N GLY A 134 -27.06 -19.46 7.62
CA GLY A 134 -25.79 -19.81 6.98
C GLY A 134 -24.58 -19.23 7.72
N VAL A 135 -24.68 -17.99 8.19
CA VAL A 135 -23.63 -17.37 9.03
C VAL A 135 -23.52 -18.06 10.39
N GLU A 136 -24.65 -18.31 11.06
CA GLU A 136 -24.72 -19.06 12.31
C GLU A 136 -24.12 -20.46 12.14
N SER A 137 -24.33 -21.11 10.99
CA SER A 137 -23.73 -22.41 10.67
C SER A 137 -22.20 -22.35 10.61
N ILE A 138 -21.64 -21.31 9.99
CA ILE A 138 -20.19 -21.07 9.96
C ILE A 138 -19.67 -20.86 11.39
N VAL A 139 -20.29 -19.98 12.16
CA VAL A 139 -19.84 -19.66 13.53
C VAL A 139 -20.03 -20.82 14.50
N LEU A 140 -21.05 -21.66 14.31
CA LEU A 140 -21.27 -22.88 15.08
C LEU A 140 -20.05 -23.81 15.00
N THR A 141 -19.40 -23.90 13.83
CA THR A 141 -18.17 -24.70 13.71
C THR A 141 -17.06 -24.16 14.62
N HIS A 142 -16.90 -22.84 14.71
CA HIS A 142 -15.92 -22.22 15.60
C HIS A 142 -16.28 -22.34 17.08
N GLU A 143 -17.56 -22.30 17.44
CA GLU A 143 -18.00 -22.53 18.82
C GLU A 143 -17.72 -23.98 19.29
N LEU A 144 -17.88 -24.96 18.40
CA LEU A 144 -17.48 -26.34 18.68
C LEU A 144 -15.95 -26.46 18.88
N GLU A 145 -15.16 -25.79 18.03
CA GLU A 145 -13.70 -25.74 18.17
C GLU A 145 -13.27 -25.06 19.48
N ARG A 146 -13.93 -23.95 19.85
CA ARG A 146 -13.70 -23.23 21.10
C ARG A 146 -13.89 -24.16 22.30
N ILE A 147 -14.99 -24.92 22.33
CA ILE A 147 -15.28 -25.85 23.43
C ILE A 147 -14.25 -26.99 23.46
N LEU A 148 -13.89 -27.54 22.29
CA LEU A 148 -12.84 -28.55 22.18
C LEU A 148 -11.53 -28.05 22.81
N LYS A 149 -11.02 -26.88 22.38
CA LYS A 149 -9.80 -26.25 22.91
C LYS A 149 -9.91 -25.98 24.41
N ALA A 150 -11.04 -25.44 24.86
CA ALA A 150 -11.28 -25.13 26.27
C ALA A 150 -11.29 -26.38 27.16
N LEU A 151 -11.79 -27.52 26.67
CA LEU A 151 -11.74 -28.81 27.36
C LEU A 151 -10.32 -29.39 27.38
N GLU A 152 -9.56 -29.27 26.29
CA GLU A 152 -8.15 -29.70 26.25
C GLU A 152 -7.27 -28.92 27.22
N GLU A 153 -7.44 -27.60 27.27
CA GLU A 153 -6.75 -26.74 28.23
C GLU A 153 -7.12 -27.10 29.67
N ASP A 154 -8.40 -27.32 29.94
CA ASP A 154 -8.87 -27.65 31.29
C ASP A 154 -8.39 -29.03 31.75
N ALA A 155 -8.31 -30.00 30.83
CA ALA A 155 -7.78 -31.34 31.09
C ALA A 155 -6.29 -31.35 31.46
N LYS A 156 -5.52 -30.33 31.04
CA LYS A 156 -4.10 -30.16 31.37
C LYS A 156 -3.86 -29.58 32.77
N LYS A 157 -4.89 -29.05 33.44
CA LYS A 157 -4.75 -28.42 34.76
C LYS A 157 -4.66 -29.48 35.85
N GLU A 158 -3.62 -29.39 36.67
CA GLU A 158 -3.39 -30.34 37.78
C GLU A 158 -4.24 -30.03 39.02
N LYS A 159 -4.53 -28.75 39.28
CA LYS A 159 -5.30 -28.34 40.46
C LYS A 159 -6.78 -28.25 40.14
N ASP A 160 -7.59 -28.97 40.93
CA ASP A 160 -9.06 -28.91 40.83
C ASP A 160 -9.62 -27.50 41.02
N SER A 161 -8.95 -26.63 41.78
CA SER A 161 -9.36 -25.23 41.98
C SER A 161 -9.24 -24.36 40.71
N GLU A 162 -8.43 -24.79 39.74
CA GLU A 162 -8.20 -24.07 38.48
C GLU A 162 -9.10 -24.62 37.35
N LYS A 163 -9.71 -25.80 37.56
CA LYS A 163 -10.61 -26.44 36.59
C LYS A 163 -11.95 -25.75 36.53
N ARG A 164 -12.44 -25.56 35.30
CA ARG A 164 -13.76 -24.98 35.03
C ARG A 164 -14.82 -26.07 35.05
N THR A 165 -16.04 -25.67 35.42
CA THR A 165 -17.21 -26.55 35.25
C THR A 165 -17.53 -26.72 33.76
N LEU A 166 -18.16 -27.83 33.38
CA LEU A 166 -18.62 -28.04 32.00
C LEU A 166 -19.59 -26.93 31.58
N ALA A 167 -20.49 -26.54 32.49
CA ALA A 167 -21.40 -25.42 32.29
C ALA A 167 -20.66 -24.12 31.96
N ARG A 168 -19.60 -23.79 32.71
CA ARG A 168 -18.79 -22.59 32.49
C ARG A 168 -18.07 -22.62 31.15
N ILE A 169 -17.48 -23.77 30.79
CA ILE A 169 -16.81 -23.96 29.49
C ILE A 169 -17.78 -23.68 28.33
N ILE A 170 -19.00 -24.23 28.40
CA ILE A 170 -20.02 -24.02 27.37
C ILE A 170 -20.44 -22.54 27.32
N GLN A 171 -20.74 -21.92 28.47
CA GLN A 171 -21.25 -20.54 28.56
C GLN A 171 -20.26 -19.46 28.13
N ASP A 172 -18.95 -19.71 28.17
CA ASP A 172 -17.90 -18.73 27.88
C ASP A 172 -17.71 -18.43 26.37
N SER A 173 -18.82 -18.26 25.64
CA SER A 173 -18.82 -17.79 24.25
C SER A 173 -18.52 -16.29 24.17
N ASN A 174 -17.89 -15.88 23.06
CA ASN A 174 -17.73 -14.48 22.66
C ASN A 174 -18.41 -14.20 21.30
N SER A 175 -19.10 -15.19 20.74
CA SER A 175 -19.73 -15.10 19.42
C SER A 175 -20.95 -14.21 19.47
N VAL A 176 -21.26 -13.53 18.36
CA VAL A 176 -22.34 -12.54 18.27
C VAL A 176 -22.17 -11.44 19.33
N PRO A 177 -21.21 -10.51 19.13
CA PRO A 177 -20.95 -9.44 20.09
C PRO A 177 -22.23 -8.65 20.41
N GLY A 178 -22.47 -8.43 21.70
CA GLY A 178 -23.61 -7.65 22.16
C GLY A 178 -23.45 -6.17 21.80
N LEU A 179 -24.57 -5.44 21.65
CA LEU A 179 -24.51 -3.98 21.62
C LEU A 179 -23.94 -3.48 22.95
N ALA A 180 -22.97 -2.55 22.90
CA ALA A 180 -22.28 -1.97 24.07
C ALA A 180 -23.22 -1.35 25.14
N VAL A 181 -24.50 -1.20 24.83
CA VAL A 181 -25.54 -0.70 25.76
C VAL A 181 -26.00 -1.79 26.74
N PHE A 182 -25.86 -3.07 26.38
CA PHE A 182 -26.17 -4.19 27.26
C PHE A 182 -24.88 -4.68 27.94
N ASN A 183 -24.91 -4.85 29.26
CA ASN A 183 -23.76 -5.25 30.08
C ASN A 183 -23.20 -6.67 29.77
N ASP A 184 -23.72 -7.39 28.78
CA ASP A 184 -23.17 -8.69 28.35
C ASP A 184 -22.42 -8.53 27.02
N PRO A 185 -21.13 -8.88 26.95
CA PRO A 185 -20.32 -8.70 25.73
C PRO A 185 -20.74 -9.60 24.56
N SER A 186 -21.60 -10.60 24.77
CA SER A 186 -22.04 -11.54 23.71
C SER A 186 -23.51 -11.96 23.88
N TYR A 187 -24.29 -11.85 22.80
CA TYR A 187 -25.68 -12.34 22.77
C TYR A 187 -25.74 -13.87 22.91
N THR A 188 -24.77 -14.59 22.34
CA THR A 188 -24.67 -16.05 22.49
C THR A 188 -24.40 -16.45 23.94
N ARG A 189 -23.48 -15.75 24.63
CA ARG A 189 -23.24 -15.96 26.06
C ARG A 189 -24.50 -15.72 26.89
N SER A 190 -25.22 -14.64 26.60
CA SER A 190 -26.47 -14.31 27.29
C SER A 190 -27.50 -15.45 27.15
N ALA A 191 -27.70 -15.95 25.93
CA ALA A 191 -28.58 -17.08 25.67
C ALA A 191 -28.10 -18.37 26.36
N LEU A 192 -26.81 -18.70 26.29
CA LEU A 192 -26.24 -19.88 26.95
C LEU A 192 -26.37 -19.85 28.47
N LYS A 193 -26.32 -18.67 29.12
CA LYS A 193 -26.61 -18.54 30.56
C LYS A 193 -28.05 -18.92 30.91
N GLY A 194 -29.00 -18.70 30.00
CA GLY A 194 -30.38 -19.16 30.13
C GLY A 194 -30.53 -20.66 29.83
N LEU A 195 -29.75 -21.18 28.87
CA LEU A 195 -29.80 -22.57 28.41
C LEU A 195 -28.90 -23.54 29.17
N VAL A 196 -28.03 -23.09 30.06
CA VAL A 196 -27.07 -23.93 30.79
C VAL A 196 -27.05 -23.50 32.25
N THR A 197 -27.13 -24.44 33.19
CA THR A 197 -27.12 -24.10 34.63
C THR A 197 -25.74 -24.28 35.24
N ALA A 198 -25.33 -23.34 36.09
CA ALA A 198 -24.05 -23.36 36.79
C ALA A 198 -23.98 -24.36 37.97
N GLU A 199 -24.93 -25.29 38.07
CA GLU A 199 -24.93 -26.33 39.10
C GLU A 199 -23.74 -27.27 38.91
N LYS A 200 -22.97 -27.50 39.98
CA LYS A 200 -21.82 -28.41 39.97
C LYS A 200 -22.32 -29.86 39.83
N LEU A 201 -21.76 -30.60 38.87
CA LEU A 201 -22.10 -32.00 38.63
C LEU A 201 -21.17 -32.92 39.42
N GLY A 202 -21.68 -34.02 39.98
CA GLY A 202 -20.89 -34.95 40.79
C GLY A 202 -19.84 -35.74 40.00
N ASP A 203 -20.03 -35.89 38.70
CA ASP A 203 -19.26 -36.67 37.73
C ASP A 203 -18.59 -35.79 36.66
N GLU A 204 -18.36 -34.52 36.97
CA GLU A 204 -17.96 -33.46 36.03
C GLU A 204 -16.74 -33.79 35.16
N GLU A 205 -15.66 -34.31 35.75
CA GLU A 205 -14.45 -34.66 35.00
C GLU A 205 -14.68 -35.80 34.00
N ALA A 206 -15.51 -36.78 34.36
CA ALA A 206 -15.85 -37.89 33.47
C ALA A 206 -16.69 -37.39 32.28
N LEU A 207 -17.65 -36.49 32.54
CA LEU A 207 -18.47 -35.86 31.50
C LEU A 207 -17.62 -35.02 30.55
N LYS A 208 -16.69 -34.19 31.08
CA LYS A 208 -15.74 -33.40 30.28
C LYS A 208 -14.83 -34.29 29.43
N ALA A 209 -14.25 -35.35 30.02
CA ALA A 209 -13.38 -36.28 29.31
C ALA A 209 -14.12 -36.99 28.17
N ARG A 210 -15.37 -37.41 28.41
CA ARG A 210 -16.20 -38.03 27.38
C ARG A 210 -16.56 -37.08 26.25
N LEU A 211 -17.01 -35.87 26.57
CA LEU A 211 -17.32 -34.86 25.56
C LEU A 211 -16.08 -34.51 24.73
N LEU A 212 -14.92 -34.34 25.40
CA LEU A 212 -13.64 -34.08 24.74
C LEU A 212 -13.26 -35.21 23.77
N MET A 213 -13.37 -36.47 24.19
CA MET A 213 -13.12 -37.63 23.33
C MET A 213 -14.02 -37.62 22.10
N ASN A 214 -15.32 -37.36 22.28
CA ASN A 214 -16.28 -37.34 21.18
C ASN A 214 -16.04 -36.16 20.22
N LEU A 215 -15.73 -34.96 20.75
CA LEU A 215 -15.38 -33.78 19.94
C LEU A 215 -14.10 -34.00 19.12
N LYS A 216 -13.11 -34.71 19.66
CA LYS A 216 -11.89 -35.09 18.89
C LYS A 216 -12.18 -36.02 17.72
N ALA A 217 -13.25 -36.81 17.81
CA ALA A 217 -13.68 -37.70 16.75
C ALA A 217 -14.64 -37.03 15.75
N LEU A 218 -15.05 -35.78 16.01
CA LEU A 218 -16.04 -35.07 15.21
C LEU A 218 -15.47 -34.69 13.84
N GLN A 219 -16.27 -34.90 12.81
CA GLN A 219 -16.11 -34.33 11.48
C GLN A 219 -17.38 -33.56 11.12
N VAL A 220 -17.20 -32.41 10.49
CA VAL A 220 -18.31 -31.54 10.07
C VAL A 220 -18.42 -31.48 8.55
N ASN A 221 -19.64 -31.62 8.05
CA ASN A 221 -20.03 -31.32 6.68
C ASN A 221 -20.83 -30.01 6.67
N LEU A 222 -20.34 -28.96 6.03
CA LEU A 222 -20.96 -27.65 6.01
C LEU A 222 -21.51 -27.30 4.62
N PHE A 223 -22.80 -27.04 4.50
CA PHE A 223 -23.43 -26.58 3.26
C PHE A 223 -24.20 -25.28 3.51
N VAL A 224 -23.77 -24.17 2.93
CA VAL A 224 -24.41 -22.87 3.20
C VAL A 224 -24.93 -22.21 1.93
N LEU A 225 -26.10 -21.59 2.03
CA LEU A 225 -26.72 -20.82 0.97
C LEU A 225 -26.72 -19.34 1.36
N ASP A 226 -26.00 -18.54 0.57
CA ASP A 226 -25.94 -17.10 0.61
C ASP A 226 -25.78 -16.50 2.04
N PRO A 227 -24.71 -16.87 2.78
CA PRO A 227 -24.57 -16.55 4.20
C PRO A 227 -24.32 -15.05 4.45
N VAL A 228 -25.38 -14.30 4.77
CA VAL A 228 -25.34 -12.84 4.97
C VAL A 228 -25.41 -12.53 6.47
N PRO A 229 -24.49 -11.74 7.06
CA PRO A 229 -24.47 -11.41 8.50
C PRO A 229 -25.25 -10.13 8.85
N GLY A 230 -25.79 -9.44 7.84
CA GLY A 230 -26.45 -8.15 7.96
C GLY A 230 -25.51 -6.97 7.73
N GLY A 231 -25.99 -5.75 7.93
CA GLY A 231 -25.22 -4.54 7.68
C GLY A 231 -25.69 -3.32 8.46
N ASN A 232 -24.97 -2.21 8.32
CA ASN A 232 -25.29 -0.97 9.02
C ASN A 232 -26.42 -0.24 8.31
N PHE A 233 -27.57 -0.08 8.97
CA PHE A 233 -28.66 0.74 8.47
C PHE A 233 -28.37 2.21 8.72
N GLY A 234 -28.29 3.00 7.64
CA GLY A 234 -28.08 4.45 7.70
C GLY A 234 -26.79 4.89 8.40
N LYS A 235 -25.75 4.04 8.50
CA LYS A 235 -24.50 4.24 9.27
C LYS A 235 -24.66 4.46 10.78
N VAL A 236 -25.89 4.53 11.30
CA VAL A 236 -26.19 4.87 12.71
C VAL A 236 -26.66 3.64 13.50
N ILE A 237 -27.34 2.69 12.87
CA ILE A 237 -27.85 1.48 13.52
C ILE A 237 -27.07 0.27 12.99
N ARG A 238 -26.25 -0.34 13.84
CA ARG A 238 -25.59 -1.62 13.54
C ARG A 238 -26.64 -2.73 13.63
N LEU A 239 -27.21 -3.11 12.48
CA LEU A 239 -28.03 -4.32 12.32
C LEU A 239 -27.20 -5.51 11.82
N GLY A 240 -25.92 -5.28 11.51
CA GLY A 240 -24.99 -6.28 11.04
C GLY A 240 -24.11 -6.79 12.17
N TRP A 241 -23.91 -8.09 12.16
CA TRP A 241 -22.92 -8.78 12.98
C TRP A 241 -21.59 -8.82 12.23
N GLN A 242 -20.47 -8.66 12.96
CA GLN A 242 -19.12 -8.79 12.42
C GLN A 242 -18.28 -9.55 13.45
N GLU A 243 -17.61 -10.62 13.03
CA GLU A 243 -16.60 -11.28 13.85
C GLU A 243 -15.57 -12.05 12.99
N PRO A 244 -14.39 -12.38 13.55
CA PRO A 244 -13.32 -13.03 12.80
C PRO A 244 -13.67 -14.44 12.26
N SER A 245 -14.57 -15.16 12.93
CA SER A 245 -14.95 -16.54 12.60
C SER A 245 -15.62 -16.68 11.23
N PHE A 246 -16.17 -15.58 10.69
CA PHE A 246 -16.78 -15.54 9.35
C PHE A 246 -15.83 -15.97 8.24
N TYR A 247 -14.52 -15.79 8.45
CA TYR A 247 -13.60 -15.80 7.35
C TYR A 247 -12.67 -17.00 7.30
N THR A 248 -12.81 -17.92 8.25
CA THR A 248 -12.01 -19.15 8.34
C THR A 248 -12.93 -20.31 8.72
N LEU A 249 -12.44 -21.53 8.59
CA LEU A 249 -13.14 -22.74 9.02
C LEU A 249 -12.18 -23.63 9.82
N PRO A 250 -12.61 -24.26 10.92
CA PRO A 250 -11.80 -25.22 11.66
C PRO A 250 -11.42 -26.46 10.83
N ASP A 251 -10.28 -27.08 11.15
CA ASP A 251 -9.75 -28.23 10.40
C ASP A 251 -10.65 -29.47 10.38
N PHE A 252 -11.56 -29.63 11.36
CA PHE A 252 -12.50 -30.74 11.38
C PHE A 252 -13.68 -30.55 10.41
N VAL A 253 -13.82 -29.40 9.76
CA VAL A 253 -14.76 -29.21 8.64
C VAL A 253 -14.18 -29.90 7.40
N LYS A 254 -14.63 -31.13 7.13
CA LYS A 254 -14.04 -32.00 6.10
C LYS A 254 -14.72 -31.87 4.74
N LYS A 255 -16.03 -31.67 4.73
CA LYS A 255 -16.81 -31.41 3.51
C LYS A 255 -17.43 -30.03 3.62
N LYS A 256 -17.26 -29.19 2.60
CA LYS A 256 -17.75 -27.81 2.64
C LYS A 256 -18.14 -27.30 1.26
N PHE A 257 -19.26 -26.59 1.17
CA PHE A 257 -19.75 -26.00 -0.06
C PHE A 257 -20.65 -24.78 0.22
N GLU A 258 -20.57 -23.77 -0.63
CA GLU A 258 -21.37 -22.56 -0.53
C GLU A 258 -22.03 -22.19 -1.86
N PHE A 259 -23.26 -21.69 -1.81
CA PHE A 259 -23.89 -20.98 -2.91
C PHE A 259 -23.96 -19.49 -2.62
N VAL A 260 -23.76 -18.66 -3.65
CA VAL A 260 -23.92 -17.20 -3.55
C VAL A 260 -24.87 -16.71 -4.64
N GLN A 261 -25.87 -15.90 -4.30
CA GLN A 261 -26.85 -15.41 -5.28
C GLN A 261 -26.28 -14.20 -6.05
N LYS A 262 -26.43 -14.12 -7.37
CA LYS A 262 -25.77 -13.07 -8.17
C LYS A 262 -26.47 -11.71 -8.11
N HIS A 263 -27.80 -11.71 -8.06
CA HIS A 263 -28.64 -10.55 -8.37
C HIS A 263 -29.23 -9.85 -7.13
N GLU A 264 -28.77 -10.20 -5.93
CA GLU A 264 -29.09 -9.43 -4.72
C GLU A 264 -28.26 -8.15 -4.66
N THR A 265 -28.91 -6.99 -4.60
CA THR A 265 -28.22 -5.67 -4.59
C THR A 265 -28.61 -4.77 -3.42
N SER A 266 -29.46 -5.26 -2.52
CA SER A 266 -29.95 -4.51 -1.37
C SER A 266 -28.82 -4.19 -0.38
N ASN A 267 -28.93 -3.04 0.28
CA ASN A 267 -28.09 -2.74 1.44
C ASN A 267 -28.22 -3.83 2.51
N ALA A 268 -27.12 -4.09 3.23
CA ALA A 268 -27.01 -5.13 4.27
C ALA A 268 -26.99 -6.59 3.78
N PHE A 269 -27.05 -6.88 2.48
CA PHE A 269 -26.99 -8.23 1.91
C PHE A 269 -25.64 -8.59 1.28
N LYS A 270 -24.58 -8.48 2.09
CA LYS A 270 -23.24 -8.91 1.67
C LYS A 270 -22.96 -10.32 2.20
N PRO A 271 -22.84 -11.34 1.34
CA PRO A 271 -22.58 -12.69 1.78
C PRO A 271 -21.11 -12.85 2.18
N ILE A 272 -20.84 -13.80 3.06
CA ILE A 272 -19.52 -14.17 3.56
C ILE A 272 -19.03 -15.40 2.83
N ILE A 273 -17.84 -15.33 2.23
CA ILE A 273 -17.15 -16.49 1.67
C ILE A 273 -15.88 -16.72 2.53
N PRO A 274 -15.87 -17.74 3.40
CA PRO A 274 -14.70 -18.08 4.21
C PRO A 274 -13.49 -18.49 3.37
N LEU A 275 -12.29 -18.36 3.93
CA LEU A 275 -11.07 -18.87 3.32
C LEU A 275 -11.19 -20.39 3.03
N ASP A 276 -10.77 -20.77 1.83
CA ASP A 276 -10.81 -22.15 1.33
C ASP A 276 -12.22 -22.76 1.24
N MET A 277 -13.29 -21.96 1.29
CA MET A 277 -14.65 -22.42 1.04
C MET A 277 -14.89 -22.54 -0.47
N PRO A 278 -15.13 -23.75 -1.03
CA PRO A 278 -15.60 -23.87 -2.40
C PRO A 278 -16.98 -23.23 -2.51
N TYR A 279 -17.17 -22.35 -3.48
CA TYR A 279 -18.44 -21.69 -3.71
C TYR A 279 -18.85 -21.73 -5.18
N GLU A 280 -20.14 -21.56 -5.42
CA GLU A 280 -20.71 -21.40 -6.75
C GLU A 280 -21.66 -20.20 -6.77
N VAL A 281 -21.50 -19.34 -7.77
CA VAL A 281 -22.41 -18.21 -7.98
C VAL A 281 -23.58 -18.63 -8.86
N ILE A 282 -24.78 -18.41 -8.38
CA ILE A 282 -26.04 -18.80 -9.02
C ILE A 282 -26.95 -17.58 -9.25
N PRO A 283 -27.80 -17.58 -10.29
CA PRO A 283 -28.72 -16.47 -10.55
C PRO A 283 -29.82 -16.37 -9.50
N GLY A 284 -30.21 -15.15 -9.12
CA GLY A 284 -31.35 -14.91 -8.22
C GLY A 284 -31.09 -13.76 -7.25
N CYS A 285 -32.16 -13.29 -6.60
CA CYS A 285 -32.04 -12.48 -5.39
C CYS A 285 -31.78 -13.38 -4.18
N HIS A 286 -31.68 -12.80 -2.99
CA HIS A 286 -31.27 -13.53 -1.79
C HIS A 286 -32.11 -14.80 -1.52
N GLY A 287 -33.44 -14.72 -1.64
CA GLY A 287 -34.36 -15.82 -1.34
C GLY A 287 -34.56 -16.83 -2.47
N THR A 288 -34.04 -16.61 -3.68
CA THR A 288 -34.42 -17.42 -4.86
C THR A 288 -34.07 -18.90 -4.71
N GLY A 289 -32.88 -19.22 -4.20
CA GLY A 289 -32.46 -20.61 -3.94
C GLY A 289 -33.13 -21.25 -2.72
N ASP A 290 -33.64 -20.43 -1.80
CA ASP A 290 -34.36 -20.86 -0.60
C ASP A 290 -35.82 -21.22 -0.90
N GLY A 291 -36.31 -20.80 -2.06
CA GLY A 291 -37.66 -21.12 -2.54
C GLY A 291 -38.52 -19.89 -2.87
N ASN A 292 -38.02 -18.67 -2.64
CA ASN A 292 -38.74 -17.45 -3.03
C ASN A 292 -38.85 -17.34 -4.56
N GLN A 293 -40.08 -17.38 -5.08
CA GLN A 293 -40.39 -17.27 -6.52
C GLN A 293 -40.77 -15.84 -6.95
N PHE A 294 -40.52 -14.85 -6.09
CA PHE A 294 -40.88 -13.45 -6.25
C PHE A 294 -39.65 -12.55 -6.06
N ASP A 295 -39.80 -11.25 -6.24
CA ASP A 295 -38.76 -10.31 -5.82
C ASP A 295 -38.68 -10.16 -4.28
N ASP A 296 -37.75 -9.33 -3.82
CA ASP A 296 -37.50 -9.09 -2.39
C ASP A 296 -38.70 -8.47 -1.63
N ASN A 297 -39.72 -8.01 -2.35
CA ASN A 297 -40.94 -7.43 -1.79
C ASN A 297 -42.17 -8.33 -1.99
N GLY A 298 -42.01 -9.52 -2.58
CA GLY A 298 -43.10 -10.46 -2.86
C GLY A 298 -43.89 -10.14 -4.14
N ASP A 299 -43.35 -9.29 -5.01
CA ASP A 299 -43.96 -9.00 -6.31
C ASP A 299 -43.50 -10.03 -7.36
N PRO A 300 -44.42 -10.55 -8.20
CA PRO A 300 -44.07 -11.54 -9.21
C PRO A 300 -43.25 -10.91 -10.35
N VAL A 301 -42.49 -11.76 -11.05
CA VAL A 301 -41.83 -11.36 -12.30
C VAL A 301 -42.87 -10.80 -13.29
N PRO A 302 -42.61 -9.64 -13.94
CA PRO A 302 -43.57 -8.98 -14.81
C PRO A 302 -44.07 -9.87 -15.95
N GLU A 303 -45.32 -9.66 -16.37
CA GLU A 303 -45.94 -10.40 -17.49
C GLU A 303 -45.26 -10.14 -18.85
N THR A 304 -44.41 -9.12 -18.95
CA THR A 304 -43.64 -8.81 -20.15
C THR A 304 -42.53 -9.83 -20.45
N PHE A 305 -42.14 -10.66 -19.48
CA PHE A 305 -41.14 -11.71 -19.69
C PHE A 305 -41.83 -12.98 -20.23
N ALA A 306 -41.26 -13.56 -21.29
CA ALA A 306 -41.81 -14.77 -21.93
C ALA A 306 -41.81 -15.99 -21.00
N ASN A 307 -40.80 -16.09 -20.13
CA ASN A 307 -40.74 -17.05 -19.03
C ASN A 307 -40.61 -16.25 -17.72
N ARG A 308 -41.25 -16.76 -16.66
CA ARG A 308 -41.30 -16.14 -15.32
C ARG A 308 -40.89 -17.13 -14.22
N ASP A 309 -40.48 -18.33 -14.61
CA ASP A 309 -40.19 -19.43 -13.71
C ASP A 309 -38.80 -19.31 -13.08
N LEU A 310 -38.75 -18.86 -11.83
CA LEU A 310 -37.51 -18.76 -11.06
C LEU A 310 -37.12 -20.09 -10.38
N SER A 311 -37.95 -21.13 -10.51
CA SER A 311 -37.88 -22.34 -9.68
C SER A 311 -36.70 -23.23 -9.99
N GLY A 312 -36.12 -23.10 -11.19
CA GLY A 312 -34.93 -23.84 -11.61
C GLY A 312 -33.74 -23.63 -10.67
N VAL A 313 -33.62 -22.46 -10.03
CA VAL A 313 -32.55 -22.18 -9.06
C VAL A 313 -32.76 -22.95 -7.75
N GLN A 314 -33.99 -23.06 -7.26
CA GLN A 314 -34.30 -23.91 -6.11
C GLN A 314 -34.04 -25.39 -6.42
N ASP A 315 -34.42 -25.85 -7.62
CA ASP A 315 -34.13 -27.22 -8.07
C ASP A 315 -32.63 -27.47 -8.13
N LEU A 316 -31.83 -26.46 -8.53
CA LEU A 316 -30.39 -26.55 -8.58
C LEU A 316 -29.81 -26.70 -7.17
N VAL A 317 -30.21 -25.84 -6.24
CA VAL A 317 -29.76 -25.91 -4.84
C VAL A 317 -30.10 -27.26 -4.23
N LEU A 318 -31.34 -27.76 -4.40
CA LEU A 318 -31.76 -29.05 -3.88
C LEU A 318 -30.92 -30.20 -4.46
N ARG A 319 -30.72 -30.27 -5.77
CA ARG A 319 -29.91 -31.32 -6.42
C ARG A 319 -28.45 -31.29 -5.97
N ARG A 320 -27.89 -30.10 -5.81
CA ARG A 320 -26.50 -29.91 -5.37
C ARG A 320 -26.33 -30.21 -3.88
N TRP A 321 -27.34 -29.93 -3.07
CA TRP A 321 -27.42 -30.40 -1.69
C TRP A 321 -27.51 -31.94 -1.62
N LEU A 322 -28.25 -32.59 -2.53
CA LEU A 322 -28.30 -34.05 -2.63
C LEU A 322 -26.95 -34.65 -3.01
N ASP A 323 -26.21 -34.08 -3.98
CA ASP A 323 -24.84 -34.52 -4.29
C ASP A 323 -23.88 -34.31 -3.10
N PHE A 324 -24.05 -33.19 -2.39
CA PHE A 324 -23.28 -32.90 -1.20
C PHE A 324 -23.59 -33.89 -0.07
N THR A 325 -24.83 -34.34 0.05
CA THR A 325 -25.26 -35.18 1.16
C THR A 325 -25.06 -36.67 0.87
N PHE A 326 -25.29 -37.09 -0.37
CA PHE A 326 -25.26 -38.48 -0.81
C PHE A 326 -24.24 -38.67 -1.94
N THR A 327 -23.12 -39.32 -1.64
CA THR A 327 -22.03 -39.58 -2.60
C THR A 327 -22.35 -40.65 -3.65
N GLY A 328 -23.54 -41.25 -3.60
CA GLY A 328 -23.98 -42.29 -4.54
C GLY A 328 -25.48 -42.32 -4.71
N GLN A 329 -25.95 -43.35 -5.43
CA GLN A 329 -27.37 -43.61 -5.61
C GLN A 329 -28.02 -43.98 -4.27
N VAL A 330 -29.17 -43.36 -4.00
CA VAL A 330 -30.03 -43.73 -2.88
C VAL A 330 -31.36 -44.15 -3.48
N HIS A 331 -31.79 -45.36 -3.12
CA HIS A 331 -33.08 -45.90 -3.53
C HIS A 331 -33.98 -45.98 -2.29
N PRO A 332 -34.80 -44.95 -2.02
CA PRO A 332 -35.80 -45.04 -0.98
C PRO A 332 -36.72 -46.25 -1.23
N GLU A 333 -37.16 -46.92 -0.16
CA GLU A 333 -38.05 -48.08 -0.28
C GLU A 333 -39.40 -47.73 -0.93
N GLN A 334 -39.84 -46.49 -0.72
CA GLN A 334 -41.03 -45.90 -1.33
C GLN A 334 -40.66 -44.56 -1.97
N PRO A 335 -41.34 -44.16 -3.07
CA PRO A 335 -41.20 -42.80 -3.59
C PRO A 335 -41.43 -41.77 -2.48
N VAL A 336 -40.59 -40.74 -2.46
CA VAL A 336 -40.71 -39.61 -1.54
C VAL A 336 -42.03 -38.90 -1.83
N ASP A 337 -42.89 -38.80 -0.81
CA ASP A 337 -44.13 -38.02 -0.84
C ASP A 337 -44.24 -37.24 0.47
N LEU A 338 -43.58 -36.08 0.50
CA LEU A 338 -43.58 -35.19 1.66
C LEU A 338 -44.68 -34.14 1.52
N GLY A 339 -45.58 -34.24 0.54
CA GLY A 339 -46.60 -33.23 0.26
C GLY A 339 -46.05 -31.94 -0.37
N HIS A 340 -44.85 -31.99 -0.94
CA HIS A 340 -44.22 -30.92 -1.70
C HIS A 340 -44.11 -31.34 -3.17
N SER A 341 -45.25 -31.59 -3.83
CA SER A 341 -45.33 -32.29 -5.13
C SER A 341 -44.25 -31.93 -6.16
N GLN A 342 -43.86 -30.66 -6.27
CA GLN A 342 -42.80 -30.21 -7.19
C GLN A 342 -41.38 -30.57 -6.71
N LEU A 343 -41.07 -30.41 -5.42
CA LEU A 343 -39.77 -30.81 -4.85
C LEU A 343 -39.67 -32.33 -4.72
N ASP A 344 -40.76 -33.01 -4.36
CA ASP A 344 -40.87 -34.47 -4.35
C ASP A 344 -40.53 -35.05 -5.73
N ALA A 345 -41.04 -34.43 -6.81
CA ALA A 345 -40.72 -34.85 -8.18
C ALA A 345 -39.22 -34.67 -8.51
N VAL A 346 -38.60 -33.57 -8.08
CA VAL A 346 -37.15 -33.33 -8.25
C VAL A 346 -36.35 -34.41 -7.51
N THR A 347 -36.69 -34.68 -6.25
CA THR A 347 -36.01 -35.66 -5.40
C THR A 347 -36.15 -37.07 -5.93
N ASN A 348 -37.37 -37.49 -6.29
CA ASN A 348 -37.65 -38.83 -6.83
C ASN A 348 -36.95 -39.08 -8.16
N ALA A 349 -36.73 -38.04 -8.98
CA ALA A 349 -35.95 -38.15 -10.20
C ALA A 349 -34.44 -38.20 -9.94
N TYR A 350 -33.94 -37.52 -8.91
CA TYR A 350 -32.51 -37.28 -8.72
C TYR A 350 -31.81 -38.27 -7.77
N LEU A 351 -32.44 -38.63 -6.64
CA LEU A 351 -31.87 -39.56 -5.65
C LEU A 351 -31.47 -40.93 -6.24
N PRO A 352 -32.34 -41.62 -7.00
CA PRO A 352 -32.00 -42.94 -7.56
C PRO A 352 -31.16 -42.85 -8.85
N ALA A 353 -30.97 -41.66 -9.42
CA ALA A 353 -30.27 -41.48 -10.68
C ALA A 353 -28.77 -41.78 -10.54
N SER A 354 -28.20 -42.43 -11.56
CA SER A 354 -26.75 -42.63 -11.66
C SER A 354 -26.03 -41.28 -11.76
N GLU A 355 -24.71 -41.25 -11.53
CA GLU A 355 -23.92 -40.02 -11.68
C GLU A 355 -24.09 -39.39 -13.07
N GLU A 356 -24.08 -40.19 -14.13
CA GLU A 356 -24.31 -39.73 -15.50
C GLU A 356 -25.71 -39.11 -15.67
N GLN A 357 -26.74 -39.76 -15.13
CA GLN A 357 -28.11 -39.26 -15.18
C GLN A 357 -28.27 -37.98 -14.35
N ARG A 358 -27.63 -37.89 -13.18
CA ARG A 358 -27.60 -36.69 -12.34
C ARG A 358 -26.92 -35.53 -13.06
N ASN A 359 -25.78 -35.77 -13.69
CA ASN A 359 -25.09 -34.77 -14.51
C ASN A 359 -25.95 -34.29 -15.68
N HIS A 360 -26.67 -35.20 -16.35
CA HIS A 360 -27.61 -34.82 -17.40
C HIS A 360 -28.78 -33.98 -16.86
N GLN A 361 -29.36 -34.36 -15.72
CA GLN A 361 -30.43 -33.60 -15.08
C GLN A 361 -29.94 -32.21 -14.64
N LEU A 362 -28.76 -32.09 -14.04
CA LEU A 362 -28.15 -30.81 -13.68
C LEU A 362 -27.95 -29.93 -14.92
N LEU A 363 -27.39 -30.49 -16.01
CA LEU A 363 -27.19 -29.75 -17.26
C LEU A 363 -28.51 -29.18 -17.79
N GLN A 364 -29.57 -30.01 -17.86
CA GLN A 364 -30.91 -29.57 -18.24
C GLN A 364 -31.43 -28.45 -17.32
N ASN A 365 -31.11 -28.51 -16.03
CA ASN A 365 -31.53 -27.49 -15.09
C ASN A 365 -30.84 -26.15 -15.34
N TYR A 366 -29.52 -26.16 -15.57
CA TYR A 366 -28.80 -24.95 -15.97
C TYR A 366 -29.33 -24.38 -17.28
N THR A 367 -29.66 -25.22 -18.27
CA THR A 367 -30.28 -24.77 -19.53
C THR A 367 -31.61 -24.06 -19.28
N LYS A 368 -32.48 -24.60 -18.40
CA LYS A 368 -33.74 -23.94 -18.04
C LYS A 368 -33.52 -22.58 -17.36
N ILE A 369 -32.56 -22.50 -16.44
CA ILE A 369 -32.20 -21.23 -15.78
C ILE A 369 -31.67 -20.22 -16.82
N GLN A 370 -30.84 -20.67 -17.75
CA GLN A 370 -30.28 -19.86 -18.83
C GLN A 370 -31.35 -19.32 -19.77
N GLU A 371 -32.32 -20.15 -20.18
CA GLU A 371 -33.46 -19.74 -21.00
C GLU A 371 -34.30 -18.66 -20.32
N ASN A 372 -34.31 -18.62 -18.98
CA ASN A 372 -35.01 -17.62 -18.18
C ASN A 372 -34.09 -16.54 -17.57
N TYR A 373 -32.83 -16.43 -18.02
CA TYR A 373 -31.85 -15.53 -17.43
C TYR A 373 -32.31 -14.05 -17.30
N PRO A 374 -33.02 -13.46 -18.28
CA PRO A 374 -33.51 -12.08 -18.18
C PRO A 374 -34.44 -11.82 -16.97
N ALA A 375 -35.21 -12.82 -16.52
CA ALA A 375 -36.04 -12.67 -15.33
C ALA A 375 -35.20 -12.54 -14.05
N PHE A 376 -34.05 -13.22 -13.99
CA PHE A 376 -33.11 -13.09 -12.88
C PHE A 376 -32.33 -11.76 -12.94
N GLU A 377 -31.97 -11.27 -14.13
CA GLU A 377 -31.38 -9.93 -14.27
C GLU A 377 -32.35 -8.84 -13.81
N TRP A 378 -33.65 -9.00 -14.06
CA TRP A 378 -34.67 -8.08 -13.54
C TRP A 378 -34.67 -8.00 -12.01
N LEU A 379 -34.41 -9.09 -11.29
CA LEU A 379 -34.30 -9.09 -9.82
C LEU A 379 -33.18 -8.15 -9.34
N SER A 380 -32.10 -7.98 -10.11
CA SER A 380 -31.01 -7.05 -9.75
C SER A 380 -31.44 -5.58 -9.71
N THR A 381 -32.56 -5.25 -10.34
CA THR A 381 -33.16 -3.90 -10.32
C THR A 381 -34.11 -3.69 -9.13
N ARG A 382 -34.34 -4.74 -8.34
CA ARG A 382 -35.19 -4.74 -7.16
C ARG A 382 -34.32 -4.68 -5.90
N ASN A 383 -34.93 -4.24 -4.82
CA ASN A 383 -34.33 -4.24 -3.50
C ASN A 383 -35.41 -4.32 -2.42
N TYR A 384 -35.02 -4.77 -1.23
CA TYR A 384 -35.88 -4.73 -0.05
C TYR A 384 -36.31 -3.29 0.25
N LYS A 385 -37.63 -3.09 0.37
CA LYS A 385 -38.21 -1.80 0.69
C LYS A 385 -37.59 -1.20 1.97
N GLY A 386 -37.07 0.02 1.84
CA GLY A 386 -36.46 0.75 2.94
C GLY A 386 -34.96 0.52 3.11
N LEU A 387 -34.38 -0.56 2.57
CA LEU A 387 -32.94 -0.77 2.58
C LEU A 387 -32.26 -0.03 1.42
N GLY A 388 -32.91 0.05 0.26
CA GLY A 388 -32.33 0.65 -0.94
C GLY A 388 -31.20 -0.20 -1.53
N GLN A 389 -30.62 0.27 -2.63
CA GLN A 389 -29.54 -0.41 -3.33
C GLN A 389 -28.18 0.00 -2.75
N TYR A 390 -27.29 -0.97 -2.51
CA TYR A 390 -25.93 -0.66 -2.08
C TYR A 390 -25.07 -0.18 -3.24
N MET A 391 -24.98 -1.00 -4.29
CA MET A 391 -24.18 -0.78 -5.49
C MET A 391 -24.88 -1.43 -6.69
N ALA A 392 -24.49 -1.05 -7.91
CA ALA A 392 -25.00 -1.66 -9.14
C ALA A 392 -24.66 -3.16 -9.23
N LEU A 393 -23.55 -3.57 -8.61
CA LEU A 393 -23.08 -4.96 -8.56
C LEU A 393 -23.10 -5.45 -7.11
N ARG A 394 -23.50 -6.72 -6.93
CA ARG A 394 -23.46 -7.39 -5.63
C ARG A 394 -22.04 -7.39 -5.05
N GLN A 395 -21.94 -7.14 -3.74
CA GLN A 395 -20.70 -7.06 -3.00
C GLN A 395 -20.62 -8.19 -1.98
N THR A 396 -19.44 -8.73 -1.74
CA THR A 396 -19.21 -9.87 -0.83
C THR A 396 -18.10 -9.58 0.19
N HIS A 397 -18.11 -10.37 1.27
CA HIS A 397 -17.09 -10.47 2.30
C HIS A 397 -16.21 -11.70 1.99
N PHE A 398 -15.14 -11.53 1.21
CA PHE A 398 -14.32 -12.64 0.69
C PHE A 398 -12.99 -12.76 1.44
N HIS A 399 -12.75 -13.87 2.15
CA HIS A 399 -11.46 -14.15 2.81
C HIS A 399 -10.95 -13.00 3.71
N GLN A 400 -11.81 -12.46 4.59
CA GLN A 400 -11.59 -11.26 5.44
C GLN A 400 -11.67 -9.90 4.71
N ARG A 401 -11.92 -9.88 3.39
CA ARG A 401 -11.96 -8.67 2.58
C ARG A 401 -13.41 -8.22 2.37
N GLY A 402 -13.78 -7.07 2.94
CA GLY A 402 -15.09 -6.48 2.71
C GLY A 402 -15.22 -5.82 1.33
N ASN A 403 -16.42 -5.79 0.76
CA ASN A 403 -16.78 -5.06 -0.47
C ASN A 403 -16.05 -5.52 -1.73
N THR A 404 -15.86 -6.83 -1.91
CA THR A 404 -15.39 -7.31 -3.22
C THR A 404 -16.60 -7.48 -4.14
N PRO A 405 -16.64 -6.85 -5.33
CA PRO A 405 -17.70 -7.12 -6.29
C PRO A 405 -17.71 -8.60 -6.62
N ILE A 406 -18.89 -9.23 -6.61
CA ILE A 406 -19.00 -10.67 -6.91
C ILE A 406 -18.42 -10.97 -8.30
N THR A 407 -18.54 -10.03 -9.24
CA THR A 407 -17.97 -10.09 -10.59
C THR A 407 -16.46 -10.16 -10.63
N ASP A 408 -15.80 -9.72 -9.57
CA ASP A 408 -14.35 -9.73 -9.46
C ASP A 408 -13.85 -11.01 -8.78
N LEU A 409 -14.75 -11.88 -8.29
CA LEU A 409 -14.42 -13.12 -7.58
C LEU A 409 -14.42 -14.36 -8.45
N ASP A 410 -15.31 -14.45 -9.41
CA ASP A 410 -15.37 -15.60 -10.32
C ASP A 410 -15.71 -15.09 -11.72
N ILE A 411 -15.34 -15.87 -12.72
CA ILE A 411 -15.91 -15.66 -14.04
C ILE A 411 -17.39 -16.01 -13.87
N HIS A 412 -18.26 -15.07 -14.19
CA HIS A 412 -19.68 -15.34 -14.30
C HIS A 412 -19.99 -15.55 -15.77
N GLY A 413 -20.76 -16.57 -16.08
CA GLY A 413 -21.30 -16.68 -17.42
C GLY A 413 -22.15 -15.46 -17.76
N ASP A 414 -22.22 -15.14 -19.05
CA ASP A 414 -23.01 -14.02 -19.58
C ASP A 414 -24.52 -14.28 -19.51
N GLY A 415 -24.92 -15.46 -19.03
CA GLY A 415 -26.31 -15.91 -18.97
C GLY A 415 -26.91 -16.26 -20.32
N LYS A 416 -26.18 -16.04 -21.43
CA LYS A 416 -26.61 -16.37 -22.79
C LYS A 416 -26.01 -17.68 -23.27
N THR A 417 -24.81 -18.03 -22.81
CA THR A 417 -24.08 -19.24 -23.23
C THR A 417 -23.90 -20.21 -22.08
N PHE A 418 -23.33 -19.72 -20.97
CA PHE A 418 -23.21 -20.44 -19.71
C PHE A 418 -23.60 -19.54 -18.54
N LEU A 419 -23.84 -20.15 -17.38
CA LEU A 419 -24.22 -19.43 -16.16
C LEU A 419 -23.02 -19.28 -15.22
N ASN A 420 -22.23 -20.34 -15.08
CA ASN A 420 -21.04 -20.40 -14.26
C ASN A 420 -20.13 -21.56 -14.73
N LEU A 421 -19.01 -21.77 -14.03
CA LEU A 421 -18.06 -22.84 -14.35
C LEU A 421 -18.72 -24.23 -14.30
N GLN A 422 -19.59 -24.50 -13.33
CA GLN A 422 -20.24 -25.82 -13.20
C GLN A 422 -21.12 -26.14 -14.41
N HIS A 423 -21.81 -25.16 -14.99
CA HIS A 423 -22.53 -25.33 -16.25
C HIS A 423 -21.59 -25.74 -17.39
N VAL A 424 -20.42 -25.10 -17.52
CA VAL A 424 -19.39 -25.48 -18.49
C VAL A 424 -18.91 -26.92 -18.22
N LYS A 425 -18.67 -27.29 -16.96
CA LYS A 425 -18.22 -28.64 -16.58
C LYS A 425 -19.19 -29.71 -17.08
N LEU A 426 -20.47 -29.52 -16.82
CA LEU A 426 -21.52 -30.47 -17.18
C LEU A 426 -21.70 -30.57 -18.70
N TRP A 427 -21.66 -29.44 -19.41
CA TRP A 427 -21.75 -29.44 -20.87
C TRP A 427 -20.55 -30.15 -21.51
N MET A 428 -19.33 -29.84 -21.07
CA MET A 428 -18.12 -30.48 -21.57
C MET A 428 -18.13 -31.99 -21.27
N SER A 429 -18.49 -32.39 -20.06
CA SER A 429 -18.56 -33.80 -19.67
C SER A 429 -19.60 -34.57 -20.51
N ASN A 430 -20.73 -33.94 -20.82
CA ASN A 430 -21.76 -34.52 -21.69
C ASN A 430 -21.33 -34.63 -23.16
N LYS A 431 -20.54 -33.67 -23.67
CA LYS A 431 -20.13 -33.65 -25.08
C LYS A 431 -18.86 -34.44 -25.37
N LEU A 432 -17.96 -34.54 -24.41
CA LEU A 432 -16.64 -35.11 -24.63
C LEU A 432 -16.57 -36.61 -24.32
N GLU A 433 -17.47 -37.16 -23.49
CA GLU A 433 -17.48 -38.54 -23.00
C GLU A 433 -16.13 -38.94 -22.33
N SER A 434 -16.16 -39.53 -21.12
CA SER A 434 -14.97 -40.11 -20.46
C SER A 434 -13.81 -39.19 -19.99
N VAL A 435 -13.91 -37.86 -20.12
CA VAL A 435 -12.90 -36.94 -19.54
C VAL A 435 -13.33 -36.37 -18.22
N ASN A 436 -12.48 -36.63 -17.23
CA ASN A 436 -12.59 -36.03 -15.91
C ASN A 436 -11.62 -34.85 -15.75
N PHE A 437 -11.69 -33.89 -16.69
CA PHE A 437 -10.78 -32.73 -16.73
C PHE A 437 -10.77 -31.99 -15.38
N PHE A 438 -11.95 -31.81 -14.78
CA PHE A 438 -12.09 -31.02 -13.57
C PHE A 438 -11.59 -31.71 -12.30
N ASP A 439 -11.45 -33.04 -12.31
CA ASP A 439 -10.83 -33.77 -11.20
C ASP A 439 -9.32 -33.95 -11.39
N MET A 440 -8.77 -33.54 -12.54
CA MET A 440 -7.31 -33.48 -12.71
C MET A 440 -6.74 -32.40 -11.80
N LYS A 441 -5.54 -32.64 -11.26
CA LYS A 441 -4.73 -31.59 -10.62
C LYS A 441 -4.43 -30.48 -11.63
N LEU A 442 -4.13 -29.27 -11.16
CA LEU A 442 -3.82 -28.10 -12.00
C LEU A 442 -2.84 -28.40 -13.14
N VAL A 443 -1.71 -29.06 -12.84
CA VAL A 443 -0.70 -29.47 -13.85
C VAL A 443 -1.29 -30.38 -14.93
N GLY A 444 -2.19 -31.28 -14.54
CA GLY A 444 -2.92 -32.15 -15.47
C GLY A 444 -3.93 -31.39 -16.33
N GLN A 445 -4.67 -30.45 -15.73
CA GLN A 445 -5.59 -29.56 -16.47
C GLN A 445 -4.84 -28.72 -17.51
N ILE A 446 -3.71 -28.13 -17.11
CA ILE A 446 -2.81 -27.37 -17.99
C ILE A 446 -2.35 -28.23 -19.16
N SER A 447 -1.81 -29.42 -18.86
CA SER A 447 -1.30 -30.34 -19.89
C SER A 447 -2.40 -30.76 -20.85
N TRP A 448 -3.60 -31.08 -20.33
CA TRP A 448 -4.74 -31.48 -21.13
C TRP A 448 -5.19 -30.37 -22.08
N LEU A 449 -5.34 -29.14 -21.59
CA LEU A 449 -5.75 -27.98 -22.42
C LEU A 449 -4.73 -27.67 -23.50
N LYS A 450 -3.45 -27.63 -23.13
CA LYS A 450 -2.36 -27.38 -24.07
C LYS A 450 -2.40 -28.36 -25.24
N GLU A 451 -2.42 -29.66 -24.94
CA GLU A 451 -2.40 -30.70 -25.98
C GLU A 451 -3.71 -30.72 -26.80
N ASN A 452 -4.88 -30.55 -26.17
CA ASN A 452 -6.15 -30.55 -26.89
C ASN A 452 -6.33 -29.33 -27.80
N ILE A 453 -5.91 -28.12 -27.39
CA ILE A 453 -5.94 -26.93 -28.24
C ILE A 453 -4.98 -27.12 -29.42
N LYS A 454 -3.73 -27.53 -29.15
CA LYS A 454 -2.73 -27.82 -30.19
C LYS A 454 -3.26 -28.82 -31.23
N THR A 455 -3.87 -29.89 -30.75
CA THR A 455 -4.41 -30.96 -31.60
C THR A 455 -5.64 -30.51 -32.38
N ALA A 456 -6.53 -29.70 -31.79
CA ALA A 456 -7.73 -29.15 -32.45
C ALA A 456 -7.43 -28.38 -33.74
N PHE A 457 -6.25 -27.77 -33.80
CA PHE A 457 -5.83 -26.88 -34.86
C PHE A 457 -4.66 -27.41 -35.71
N THR A 458 -4.34 -28.69 -35.57
CA THR A 458 -3.39 -29.38 -36.45
C THR A 458 -4.11 -30.37 -37.38
N PRO A 459 -3.54 -30.70 -38.55
CA PRO A 459 -4.12 -31.70 -39.43
C PRO A 459 -3.96 -33.09 -38.78
N VAL A 460 -5.05 -33.63 -38.24
CA VAL A 460 -5.06 -34.96 -37.63
C VAL A 460 -6.11 -35.84 -38.33
N ASP A 461 -5.71 -37.06 -38.68
CA ASP A 461 -6.62 -38.11 -39.09
C ASP A 461 -7.40 -38.65 -37.88
N LEU A 462 -8.64 -38.16 -37.72
CA LEU A 462 -9.56 -38.57 -36.66
C LEU A 462 -10.17 -39.97 -36.88
N SER A 463 -9.79 -40.68 -37.95
CA SER A 463 -10.21 -42.07 -38.19
C SER A 463 -9.45 -43.10 -37.33
N GLN A 464 -8.34 -42.71 -36.68
CA GLN A 464 -7.58 -43.56 -35.78
C GLN A 464 -8.03 -43.39 -34.32
N SER A 465 -8.49 -44.51 -33.73
CA SER A 465 -8.89 -44.73 -32.31
C SER A 465 -9.76 -43.65 -31.62
N SER A 466 -11.01 -44.01 -31.31
CA SER A 466 -11.96 -43.19 -30.54
C SER A 466 -11.56 -42.93 -29.07
N MET A 467 -10.49 -43.57 -28.57
CA MET A 467 -10.10 -43.53 -27.15
C MET A 467 -9.03 -42.49 -26.80
N ASP A 468 -8.42 -41.82 -27.78
CA ASP A 468 -7.36 -40.84 -27.48
C ASP A 468 -7.95 -39.52 -26.93
N GLN A 469 -7.58 -39.20 -25.68
CA GLN A 469 -8.02 -38.01 -24.94
C GLN A 469 -7.45 -36.69 -25.48
N THR A 470 -6.48 -36.74 -26.40
CA THR A 470 -5.88 -35.54 -27.02
C THR A 470 -6.67 -34.99 -28.21
N HIS A 471 -7.57 -35.79 -28.80
CA HIS A 471 -8.38 -35.43 -29.99
C HIS A 471 -9.78 -34.89 -29.66
N MET A 472 -10.10 -34.66 -28.40
CA MET A 472 -11.48 -34.48 -27.96
C MET A 472 -12.07 -33.15 -28.41
N VAL A 473 -11.30 -32.06 -28.28
CA VAL A 473 -11.70 -30.76 -28.82
C VAL A 473 -11.79 -30.81 -30.35
N SER A 474 -10.89 -31.56 -31.02
CA SER A 474 -10.95 -31.74 -32.48
C SER A 474 -12.26 -32.37 -32.94
N ARG A 475 -12.77 -33.35 -32.19
CA ARG A 475 -14.05 -34.01 -32.46
C ARG A 475 -15.23 -33.09 -32.17
N LEU A 476 -15.19 -32.35 -31.06
CA LEU A 476 -16.20 -31.37 -30.70
C LEU A 476 -16.41 -30.34 -31.82
N LEU A 477 -15.31 -29.89 -32.43
CA LEU A 477 -15.31 -28.91 -33.53
C LEU A 477 -15.71 -29.50 -34.90
N GLN A 478 -15.96 -30.81 -35.04
CA GLN A 478 -16.50 -31.37 -36.29
C GLN A 478 -17.96 -30.96 -36.52
N ASP A 479 -18.73 -30.75 -35.45
CA ASP A 479 -20.10 -30.25 -35.53
C ASP A 479 -20.13 -28.74 -35.30
N LYS A 480 -20.54 -28.00 -36.33
CA LYS A 480 -20.66 -26.54 -36.31
C LYS A 480 -21.59 -26.02 -35.22
N ASN A 481 -22.60 -26.80 -34.83
CA ASN A 481 -23.53 -26.41 -33.77
C ASN A 481 -22.83 -26.30 -32.41
N ASN A 482 -21.70 -26.99 -32.24
CA ASN A 482 -20.92 -26.93 -31.01
C ASN A 482 -19.90 -25.78 -31.02
N HIS A 483 -19.62 -25.13 -32.15
CA HIS A 483 -18.53 -24.13 -32.24
C HIS A 483 -18.70 -23.02 -31.20
N LEU A 484 -19.86 -22.36 -31.13
CA LEU A 484 -20.08 -21.28 -30.17
C LEU A 484 -19.82 -21.75 -28.73
N LEU A 485 -20.45 -22.83 -28.30
CA LEU A 485 -20.33 -23.33 -26.93
C LEU A 485 -18.92 -23.89 -26.64
N ALA A 486 -18.25 -24.49 -27.63
CA ALA A 486 -16.86 -24.95 -27.50
C ALA A 486 -15.90 -23.78 -27.31
N LYS A 487 -16.06 -22.71 -28.09
CA LYS A 487 -15.28 -21.47 -27.98
C LYS A 487 -15.42 -20.88 -26.57
N GLU A 488 -16.66 -20.70 -26.11
CA GLU A 488 -16.94 -20.13 -24.79
C GLU A 488 -16.45 -21.05 -23.67
N SER A 489 -16.65 -22.37 -23.78
CA SER A 489 -16.17 -23.35 -22.79
C SER A 489 -14.66 -23.30 -22.65
N LEU A 490 -13.92 -23.37 -23.76
CA LEU A 490 -12.46 -23.33 -23.75
C LEU A 490 -11.94 -21.99 -23.23
N SER A 491 -12.61 -20.88 -23.58
CA SER A 491 -12.26 -19.56 -23.05
C SER A 491 -12.43 -19.50 -21.52
N TYR A 492 -13.51 -20.09 -21.01
CA TYR A 492 -13.76 -20.23 -19.57
C TYR A 492 -12.64 -21.01 -18.88
N LEU A 493 -12.21 -22.14 -19.45
CA LEU A 493 -11.16 -22.97 -18.87
C LEU A 493 -9.80 -22.27 -18.86
N VAL A 494 -9.43 -21.61 -19.95
CA VAL A 494 -8.21 -20.79 -20.00
C VAL A 494 -8.28 -19.67 -18.97
N SER A 495 -9.44 -19.04 -18.81
CA SER A 495 -9.64 -17.94 -17.88
C SER A 495 -9.61 -18.43 -16.42
N THR A 496 -10.12 -19.63 -16.11
CA THR A 496 -9.96 -20.27 -14.80
C THR A 496 -8.49 -20.57 -14.49
N ILE A 497 -7.70 -21.04 -15.47
CA ILE A 497 -6.25 -21.20 -15.31
C ILE A 497 -5.56 -19.85 -15.12
N THR A 498 -5.99 -18.82 -15.85
CA THR A 498 -5.44 -17.46 -15.72
C THR A 498 -5.74 -16.88 -14.34
N GLN A 499 -6.95 -17.04 -13.83
CA GLN A 499 -7.30 -16.67 -12.46
C GLN A 499 -6.47 -17.43 -11.43
N THR A 500 -6.27 -18.73 -11.65
CA THR A 500 -5.40 -19.56 -10.80
C THR A 500 -3.97 -19.03 -10.78
N TYR A 501 -3.41 -18.67 -11.94
CA TYR A 501 -2.09 -18.05 -12.07
C TYR A 501 -1.99 -16.71 -11.33
N LEU A 502 -3.05 -15.90 -11.37
CA LEU A 502 -3.08 -14.59 -10.73
C LEU A 502 -3.27 -14.68 -9.20
N ARG A 503 -4.09 -15.60 -8.70
CA ARG A 503 -4.56 -15.56 -7.30
C ARG A 503 -3.91 -16.56 -6.36
N ASN A 504 -3.32 -17.64 -6.86
CA ASN A 504 -2.79 -18.68 -5.98
C ASN A 504 -1.31 -18.43 -5.63
N HIS A 505 -0.94 -18.89 -4.44
CA HIS A 505 0.45 -19.10 -4.03
C HIS A 505 1.05 -20.32 -4.74
N LEU A 506 0.91 -20.36 -6.07
CA LEU A 506 1.54 -21.37 -6.91
C LEU A 506 3.06 -21.35 -6.69
N SER A 507 3.67 -22.52 -6.68
CA SER A 507 5.13 -22.64 -6.77
C SER A 507 5.62 -21.98 -8.07
N GLN A 508 6.90 -21.61 -8.12
CA GLN A 508 7.48 -21.02 -9.33
C GLN A 508 7.30 -21.93 -10.56
N ALA A 509 7.49 -23.25 -10.39
CA ALA A 509 7.30 -24.23 -11.45
C ALA A 509 5.85 -24.26 -11.96
N GLU A 510 4.85 -24.31 -11.07
CA GLU A 510 3.44 -24.30 -11.47
C GLU A 510 3.05 -23.00 -12.19
N ARG A 511 3.63 -21.85 -11.81
CA ARG A 511 3.42 -20.57 -12.51
C ARG A 511 3.98 -20.60 -13.92
N GLU A 512 5.19 -21.13 -14.09
CA GLU A 512 5.85 -21.26 -15.39
C GLU A 512 5.04 -22.19 -16.31
N GLU A 513 4.51 -23.30 -15.78
CA GLU A 513 3.64 -24.22 -16.53
C GLU A 513 2.31 -23.57 -16.93
N CYS A 514 1.64 -22.84 -16.02
CA CYS A 514 0.42 -22.10 -16.35
C CYS A 514 0.67 -21.11 -17.49
N ARG A 515 1.76 -20.34 -17.40
CA ARG A 515 2.15 -19.37 -18.44
C ARG A 515 2.47 -20.07 -19.76
N ALA A 516 3.21 -21.17 -19.73
CA ALA A 516 3.54 -21.96 -20.92
C ALA A 516 2.28 -22.54 -21.59
N CYS A 517 1.25 -22.90 -20.82
CA CYS A 517 -0.05 -23.32 -21.34
C CYS A 517 -0.72 -22.21 -22.15
N VAL A 518 -0.82 -21.01 -21.57
CA VAL A 518 -1.43 -19.84 -22.22
C VAL A 518 -0.63 -19.48 -23.47
N ALA A 519 0.69 -19.40 -23.37
CA ALA A 519 1.59 -19.14 -24.49
C ALA A 519 1.38 -20.13 -25.64
N SER A 520 1.43 -21.43 -25.34
CA SER A 520 1.29 -22.49 -26.34
C SER A 520 -0.08 -22.47 -27.03
N ALA A 521 -1.14 -22.08 -26.32
CA ALA A 521 -2.46 -21.92 -26.91
C ALA A 521 -2.47 -20.77 -27.94
N PHE A 522 -1.90 -19.60 -27.60
CA PHE A 522 -1.80 -18.49 -28.55
C PHE A 522 -0.87 -18.76 -29.70
N GLU A 523 0.28 -19.39 -29.48
CA GLU A 523 1.20 -19.80 -30.56
C GLU A 523 0.49 -20.71 -31.58
N THR A 524 -0.30 -21.68 -31.08
CA THR A 524 -1.10 -22.56 -31.94
C THR A 524 -2.11 -21.77 -32.78
N LEU A 525 -2.85 -20.85 -32.15
CA LEU A 525 -3.88 -20.07 -32.84
C LEU A 525 -3.26 -19.09 -33.84
N ASP A 526 -2.15 -18.43 -33.48
CA ASP A 526 -1.44 -17.50 -34.34
C ASP A 526 -0.84 -18.22 -35.56
N ASP A 527 -0.32 -19.45 -35.40
CA ASP A 527 0.18 -20.27 -36.52
C ASP A 527 -0.93 -20.60 -37.53
N VAL A 528 -2.16 -20.81 -37.06
CA VAL A 528 -3.34 -21.03 -37.92
C VAL A 528 -3.75 -19.75 -38.62
N GLU A 529 -3.85 -18.63 -37.89
CA GLU A 529 -4.22 -17.32 -38.45
C GLU A 529 -3.23 -16.86 -39.53
N GLN A 530 -1.94 -17.10 -39.30
CA GLN A 530 -0.86 -16.80 -40.24
C GLN A 530 -0.74 -17.81 -41.39
N LYS A 531 -1.64 -18.80 -41.45
CA LYS A 531 -1.67 -19.87 -42.47
C LYS A 531 -0.37 -20.68 -42.54
N ARG A 532 0.35 -20.79 -41.42
CA ARG A 532 1.53 -21.68 -41.29
C ARG A 532 1.11 -23.14 -41.16
N VAL A 533 -0.12 -23.37 -40.69
CA VAL A 533 -0.79 -24.68 -40.67
C VAL A 533 -1.96 -24.65 -41.65
N ILE A 534 -2.06 -25.68 -42.51
CA ILE A 534 -3.15 -25.82 -43.48
C ILE A 534 -4.28 -26.64 -42.85
N ILE A 535 -5.36 -25.96 -42.48
CA ILE A 535 -6.62 -26.58 -42.03
C ILE A 535 -7.80 -26.03 -42.86
N ASP A 536 -9.00 -26.58 -42.66
CA ASP A 536 -10.18 -26.09 -43.36
C ASP A 536 -10.54 -24.65 -42.97
N LYS A 537 -11.18 -23.94 -43.89
CA LYS A 537 -11.51 -22.51 -43.75
C LYS A 537 -12.32 -22.22 -42.48
N GLU A 538 -13.21 -23.14 -42.10
CA GLU A 538 -14.12 -22.93 -40.97
C GLU A 538 -13.37 -23.03 -39.64
N ARG A 539 -12.43 -23.97 -39.51
CA ARG A 539 -11.52 -24.02 -38.36
C ARG A 539 -10.57 -22.83 -38.31
N THR A 540 -10.13 -22.30 -39.44
CA THR A 540 -9.34 -21.04 -39.47
C THR A 540 -10.17 -19.86 -38.96
N GLU A 541 -11.42 -19.71 -39.40
CA GLU A 541 -12.33 -18.67 -38.91
C GLU A 541 -12.64 -18.84 -37.42
N PHE A 542 -12.84 -20.08 -36.97
CA PHE A 542 -13.01 -20.42 -35.56
C PHE A 542 -11.78 -20.03 -34.73
N ALA A 543 -10.58 -20.45 -35.14
CA ALA A 543 -9.33 -20.14 -34.45
C ALA A 543 -9.14 -18.64 -34.24
N SER A 544 -9.47 -17.84 -35.27
CA SER A 544 -9.34 -16.39 -35.19
C SER A 544 -10.36 -15.76 -34.24
N SER A 545 -11.62 -16.20 -34.33
CA SER A 545 -12.65 -15.76 -33.38
C SER A 545 -12.33 -16.19 -31.94
N PHE A 546 -11.76 -17.39 -31.76
CA PHE A 546 -11.39 -17.92 -30.45
C PHE A 546 -10.20 -17.17 -29.84
N SER A 547 -9.15 -16.92 -30.63
CA SER A 547 -8.00 -16.09 -30.22
C SER A 547 -8.46 -14.71 -29.73
N LYS A 548 -9.38 -14.06 -30.46
CA LYS A 548 -9.94 -12.77 -30.05
C LYS A 548 -10.71 -12.83 -28.73
N GLU A 549 -11.54 -13.85 -28.52
CA GLU A 549 -12.29 -14.02 -27.27
C GLU A 549 -11.35 -14.31 -26.10
N MET A 550 -10.38 -15.22 -26.27
CA MET A 550 -9.38 -15.53 -25.25
C MET A 550 -8.59 -14.29 -24.81
N ARG A 551 -8.15 -13.45 -25.76
CA ARG A 551 -7.44 -12.20 -25.44
C ARG A 551 -8.32 -11.28 -24.58
N LYS A 552 -9.60 -11.15 -24.95
CA LYS A 552 -10.57 -10.35 -24.20
C LYS A 552 -10.79 -10.91 -22.79
N ASP A 553 -11.00 -12.21 -22.64
CA ASP A 553 -11.29 -12.83 -21.35
C ASP A 553 -10.08 -12.85 -20.41
N ILE A 554 -8.88 -13.13 -20.92
CA ILE A 554 -7.63 -12.98 -20.16
C ILE A 554 -7.48 -11.53 -19.69
N THR A 555 -7.77 -10.56 -20.55
CA THR A 555 -7.72 -9.15 -20.17
C THR A 555 -8.73 -8.82 -19.09
N THR A 556 -9.95 -9.31 -19.20
CA THR A 556 -11.00 -9.16 -18.19
C THR A 556 -10.55 -9.72 -16.84
N VAL A 557 -10.00 -10.93 -16.82
CA VAL A 557 -9.49 -11.59 -15.61
C VAL A 557 -8.32 -10.80 -14.98
N VAL A 558 -7.38 -10.33 -15.80
CA VAL A 558 -6.26 -9.49 -15.35
C VAL A 558 -6.77 -8.18 -14.76
N VAL A 559 -7.71 -7.51 -15.44
CA VAL A 559 -8.34 -6.28 -14.96
C VAL A 559 -9.07 -6.54 -13.63
N GLN A 560 -9.94 -7.54 -13.55
CA GLN A 560 -10.66 -7.88 -12.32
C GLN A 560 -9.72 -8.10 -11.14
N HIS A 561 -8.62 -8.83 -11.34
CA HIS A 561 -7.63 -9.07 -10.31
C HIS A 561 -6.92 -7.78 -9.87
N GLN A 562 -6.47 -6.95 -10.80
CA GLN A 562 -5.86 -5.65 -10.51
C GLN A 562 -6.81 -4.76 -9.71
N ASN A 563 -8.07 -4.67 -10.15
CA ASN A 563 -9.10 -3.83 -9.55
C ASN A 563 -9.38 -4.28 -8.12
N ALA A 564 -9.50 -5.60 -7.92
CA ALA A 564 -9.69 -6.19 -6.60
C ALA A 564 -8.54 -5.81 -5.65
N LEU A 565 -7.28 -5.97 -6.07
CA LEU A 565 -6.11 -5.64 -5.25
C LEU A 565 -6.01 -4.13 -4.94
N VAL A 566 -6.20 -3.27 -5.94
CA VAL A 566 -6.12 -1.81 -5.75
C VAL A 566 -7.25 -1.30 -4.86
N SER A 567 -8.48 -1.81 -5.04
CA SER A 567 -9.61 -1.47 -4.19
C SER A 567 -9.38 -1.92 -2.74
N GLN A 568 -8.80 -3.12 -2.55
CA GLN A 568 -8.43 -3.62 -1.23
C GLN A 568 -7.36 -2.75 -0.57
N ALA A 569 -6.37 -2.27 -1.33
CA ALA A 569 -5.32 -1.40 -0.80
C ALA A 569 -5.90 -0.11 -0.24
N ARG A 570 -6.79 0.54 -1.00
CA ARG A 570 -7.50 1.74 -0.54
C ARG A 570 -8.31 1.47 0.72
N LYS A 571 -9.05 0.35 0.74
CA LYS A 571 -9.88 0.01 1.89
C LYS A 571 -9.07 -0.25 3.15
N LEU A 572 -7.98 -1.02 3.04
CA LEU A 572 -7.09 -1.26 4.17
C LEU A 572 -6.42 0.02 4.65
N LEU A 573 -6.05 0.95 3.76
CA LEU A 573 -5.54 2.26 4.17
C LEU A 573 -6.54 3.04 5.03
N GLU A 574 -7.82 3.10 4.62
CA GLU A 574 -8.89 3.73 5.39
C GLU A 574 -9.10 3.04 6.75
N ASP A 575 -9.14 1.71 6.77
CA ASP A 575 -9.35 0.94 8.00
C ASP A 575 -8.16 1.08 8.96
N GLY A 576 -6.94 1.10 8.43
CA GLY A 576 -5.72 1.28 9.20
C GLY A 576 -5.64 2.68 9.80
N GLU A 577 -6.09 3.70 9.07
CA GLU A 577 -6.23 5.04 9.61
C GLU A 577 -7.25 5.10 10.75
N ALA A 578 -8.40 4.45 10.61
CA ALA A 578 -9.40 4.38 11.68
C ALA A 578 -8.84 3.70 12.95
N ILE A 579 -8.08 2.61 12.80
CA ILE A 579 -7.42 1.91 13.92
C ILE A 579 -6.34 2.80 14.54
N ALA A 580 -5.49 3.44 13.72
CA ALA A 580 -4.41 4.31 14.18
C ALA A 580 -4.93 5.55 14.91
N ASN A 581 -6.06 6.12 14.47
CA ASN A 581 -6.67 7.30 15.08
C ASN A 581 -7.53 6.97 16.31
N ASN A 582 -7.82 5.69 16.57
CA ASN A 582 -8.60 5.30 17.74
C ASN A 582 -7.81 5.61 19.02
N THR A 583 -8.40 6.43 19.89
CA THR A 583 -7.83 6.76 21.20
C THR A 583 -8.10 5.63 22.16
N VAL A 584 -7.04 5.10 22.77
CA VAL A 584 -7.15 4.00 23.74
C VAL A 584 -8.01 4.45 24.91
N SER A 585 -9.19 3.85 25.05
CA SER A 585 -10.05 4.00 26.23
C SER A 585 -9.37 3.36 27.45
N SER A 586 -9.75 3.79 28.65
CA SER A 586 -9.15 3.31 29.91
C SER A 586 -9.57 1.89 30.29
N SER A 587 -10.54 1.28 29.60
CA SER A 587 -10.97 -0.08 29.91
C SER A 587 -10.04 -1.14 29.30
N SER A 588 -9.74 -2.18 30.09
CA SER A 588 -8.87 -3.28 29.65
C SER A 588 -9.46 -4.09 28.49
N GLU A 589 -10.79 -4.19 28.39
CA GLU A 589 -11.47 -4.97 27.36
C GLU A 589 -11.44 -4.28 26.00
N GLU A 590 -11.68 -2.97 25.95
CA GLU A 590 -11.60 -2.19 24.71
C GLU A 590 -10.17 -2.16 24.16
N ARG A 591 -9.17 -2.14 25.05
CA ARG A 591 -7.76 -2.25 24.65
C ARG A 591 -7.46 -3.61 24.01
N ALA A 592 -7.92 -4.71 24.61
CA ALA A 592 -7.72 -6.05 24.07
C ALA A 592 -8.45 -6.26 22.72
N ALA A 593 -9.63 -5.66 22.55
CA ALA A 593 -10.35 -5.66 21.28
C ALA A 593 -9.57 -4.87 20.20
N LEU A 594 -9.08 -3.67 20.54
CA LEU A 594 -8.27 -2.85 19.64
C LEU A 594 -6.98 -3.56 19.22
N GLU A 595 -6.30 -4.22 20.15
CA GLU A 595 -5.07 -4.99 19.87
C GLU A 595 -5.36 -6.16 18.91
N ARG A 596 -6.49 -6.85 19.08
CA ARG A 596 -6.93 -7.93 18.18
C ARG A 596 -7.27 -7.42 16.78
N ASP A 597 -8.02 -6.33 16.70
CA ASP A 597 -8.40 -5.70 15.43
C ASP A 597 -7.16 -5.18 14.68
N ALA A 598 -6.21 -4.58 15.41
CA ALA A 598 -4.94 -4.11 14.86
C ALA A 598 -4.07 -5.27 14.34
N LEU A 599 -3.99 -6.39 15.08
CA LEU A 599 -3.25 -7.57 14.63
C LEU A 599 -3.89 -8.20 13.38
N ALA A 600 -5.22 -8.36 13.37
CA ALA A 600 -5.94 -8.85 12.21
C ALA A 600 -5.74 -7.95 10.98
N TRP A 601 -5.74 -6.63 11.17
CA TRP A 601 -5.43 -5.67 10.12
C TRP A 601 -4.01 -5.85 9.58
N LEU A 602 -2.99 -5.97 10.47
CA LEU A 602 -1.59 -6.19 10.06
C LEU A 602 -1.40 -7.48 9.27
N ILE A 603 -2.09 -8.56 9.66
CA ILE A 603 -2.06 -9.84 8.95
C ILE A 603 -2.65 -9.72 7.53
N ASN A 604 -3.69 -8.90 7.36
CA ASN A 604 -4.26 -8.65 6.04
C ASN A 604 -3.39 -7.75 5.19
N THR A 605 -2.76 -6.74 5.80
CA THR A 605 -1.83 -5.85 5.11
C THR A 605 -0.59 -6.58 4.60
N GLN A 606 0.04 -7.47 5.39
CA GLN A 606 1.18 -8.27 4.89
C GLN A 606 0.84 -9.14 3.68
N LYS A 607 -0.37 -9.73 3.66
CA LYS A 607 -0.81 -10.56 2.53
C LYS A 607 -1.02 -9.69 1.30
N LEU A 608 -1.67 -8.54 1.45
CA LEU A 608 -1.93 -7.64 0.34
C LEU A 608 -0.65 -7.02 -0.22
N THR A 609 0.31 -6.61 0.62
CA THR A 609 1.58 -6.07 0.13
C THR A 609 2.36 -7.11 -0.68
N ALA A 610 2.33 -8.38 -0.24
CA ALA A 610 2.90 -9.49 -1.01
C ALA A 610 2.16 -9.74 -2.34
N ASP A 611 0.83 -9.62 -2.36
CA ASP A 611 0.02 -9.73 -3.59
C ASP A 611 0.30 -8.56 -4.57
N LEU A 612 0.42 -7.32 -4.06
CA LEU A 612 0.76 -6.13 -4.85
C LEU A 612 2.18 -6.20 -5.46
N ASP A 613 3.16 -6.74 -4.74
CA ASP A 613 4.51 -6.97 -5.28
C ASP A 613 4.50 -7.96 -6.47
N ARG A 614 3.70 -9.01 -6.36
CA ARG A 614 3.56 -10.03 -7.42
C ARG A 614 2.82 -9.50 -8.65
N LEU A 615 1.90 -8.55 -8.47
CA LEU A 615 1.05 -8.01 -9.53
C LEU A 615 1.85 -7.54 -10.74
N ALA A 616 2.97 -6.84 -10.53
CA ALA A 616 3.82 -6.33 -11.62
C ALA A 616 4.39 -7.45 -12.51
N LYS A 617 4.88 -8.53 -11.87
CA LYS A 617 5.42 -9.71 -12.55
C LYS A 617 4.31 -10.47 -13.28
N GLN A 618 3.14 -10.59 -12.65
CA GLN A 618 1.98 -11.28 -13.22
C GLN A 618 1.43 -10.55 -14.46
N ILE A 619 1.32 -9.22 -14.41
CA ILE A 619 0.91 -8.39 -15.55
C ILE A 619 1.89 -8.57 -16.70
N SER A 620 3.18 -8.38 -16.44
CA SER A 620 4.22 -8.52 -17.47
C SER A 620 4.25 -9.93 -18.06
N GLY A 621 3.91 -10.94 -17.27
CA GLY A 621 3.84 -12.32 -17.72
C GLY A 621 2.69 -12.64 -18.68
N LEU A 622 1.61 -11.83 -18.69
CA LEU A 622 0.37 -12.08 -19.45
C LEU A 622 0.02 -10.98 -20.48
N GLU A 623 0.63 -9.80 -20.40
CA GLU A 623 0.23 -8.62 -21.18
C GLU A 623 0.34 -8.79 -22.69
N GLU A 624 1.23 -9.67 -23.16
CA GLU A 624 1.39 -10.03 -24.58
C GLU A 624 0.08 -10.58 -25.18
N TRP A 625 -0.71 -11.26 -24.35
CA TRP A 625 -2.00 -11.85 -24.74
C TRP A 625 -3.20 -11.00 -24.34
N CYS A 626 -2.98 -9.81 -23.77
CA CYS A 626 -4.04 -8.91 -23.38
C CYS A 626 -4.41 -7.91 -24.50
N VAL A 627 -5.66 -7.47 -24.49
CA VAL A 627 -6.18 -6.36 -25.28
C VAL A 627 -5.72 -5.06 -24.64
N LYS A 628 -4.56 -4.55 -25.08
CA LYS A 628 -3.90 -3.35 -24.51
C LYS A 628 -4.84 -2.15 -24.28
N PRO A 629 -5.74 -1.78 -25.21
CA PRO A 629 -6.68 -0.66 -24.97
C PRO A 629 -7.61 -0.87 -23.76
N MET A 630 -8.02 -2.11 -23.48
CA MET A 630 -8.87 -2.42 -22.31
C MET A 630 -8.09 -2.28 -21.00
N LEU A 631 -6.81 -2.69 -20.97
CA LEU A 631 -5.93 -2.46 -19.82
C LEU A 631 -5.76 -0.96 -19.54
N ILE A 632 -5.43 -0.19 -20.58
CA ILE A 632 -5.27 1.26 -20.47
C ILE A 632 -6.56 1.91 -19.94
N HIS A 633 -7.72 1.56 -20.50
CA HIS A 633 -9.02 2.07 -20.05
C HIS A 633 -9.33 1.71 -18.59
N SER A 634 -8.98 0.51 -18.16
CA SER A 634 -9.13 0.11 -16.75
C SER A 634 -8.25 0.97 -15.83
N TRP A 635 -6.97 1.10 -16.17
CA TRP A 635 -6.00 1.84 -15.37
C TRP A 635 -6.38 3.33 -15.22
N THR A 636 -6.92 3.95 -16.27
CA THR A 636 -7.41 5.34 -16.20
C THR A 636 -8.67 5.50 -15.39
N THR A 637 -9.57 4.51 -15.43
CA THR A 637 -10.84 4.58 -14.71
C THR A 637 -10.64 4.41 -13.20
N ILE A 638 -9.69 3.56 -12.81
CA ILE A 638 -9.51 3.19 -11.40
C ILE A 638 -8.68 4.20 -10.65
N ILE A 639 -7.79 4.91 -11.32
CA ILE A 639 -6.83 5.82 -10.71
C ILE A 639 -7.29 7.27 -10.98
N PRO A 640 -7.92 7.94 -10.00
CA PRO A 640 -8.26 9.35 -10.14
C PRO A 640 -6.97 10.16 -10.36
N GLY A 641 -6.95 10.99 -11.41
CA GLY A 641 -5.79 11.83 -11.74
C GLY A 641 -4.72 11.18 -12.63
N LEU A 642 -4.95 9.96 -13.12
CA LEU A 642 -4.16 9.42 -14.24
C LEU A 642 -4.59 10.11 -15.55
N GLU A 643 -4.26 11.39 -15.70
CA GLU A 643 -4.48 12.11 -16.95
C GLU A 643 -3.58 11.48 -18.03
N LEU A 644 -4.21 10.81 -19.00
CA LEU A 644 -3.51 10.37 -20.19
C LEU A 644 -3.38 11.55 -21.14
N ASN A 645 -2.16 11.84 -21.55
CA ASN A 645 -1.96 12.52 -22.81
C ASN A 645 -2.37 11.56 -23.93
N SER A 646 -3.06 12.05 -24.96
CA SER A 646 -3.52 11.23 -26.10
C SER A 646 -2.40 10.54 -26.89
N GLU A 647 -1.14 10.86 -26.57
CA GLU A 647 0.06 10.31 -27.20
C GLU A 647 0.79 9.26 -26.33
N GLU A 648 0.33 8.98 -25.10
CA GLU A 648 1.03 8.03 -24.22
C GLU A 648 0.96 6.59 -24.72
N SER A 649 2.13 5.95 -24.72
CA SER A 649 2.28 4.54 -25.07
C SER A 649 1.76 3.62 -23.96
N PHE A 650 1.53 2.36 -24.32
CA PHE A 650 1.13 1.31 -23.38
C PHE A 650 2.16 1.14 -22.25
N GLU A 651 3.46 1.16 -22.56
CA GLU A 651 4.53 1.01 -21.56
C GLU A 651 4.62 2.20 -20.60
N GLU A 652 4.38 3.43 -21.08
CA GLU A 652 4.32 4.60 -20.21
C GLU A 652 3.12 4.54 -19.25
N THR A 653 1.95 4.14 -19.76
CA THR A 653 0.74 3.99 -18.95
C THR A 653 0.91 2.88 -17.92
N LYS A 654 1.45 1.73 -18.33
CA LYS A 654 1.81 0.61 -17.45
C LYS A 654 2.79 1.06 -16.37
N GLY A 655 3.84 1.80 -16.74
CA GLY A 655 4.82 2.36 -15.80
C GLY A 655 4.18 3.28 -14.76
N LYS A 656 3.23 4.15 -15.18
CA LYS A 656 2.46 4.98 -14.23
C LYS A 656 1.59 4.14 -13.31
N PHE A 657 0.86 3.15 -13.84
CA PHE A 657 0.04 2.24 -13.05
C PHE A 657 0.87 1.51 -11.99
N LEU A 658 2.01 0.91 -12.38
CA LEU A 658 2.89 0.18 -11.46
C LEU A 658 3.51 1.08 -10.39
N ARG A 659 3.85 2.33 -10.72
CA ARG A 659 4.28 3.32 -9.71
C ARG A 659 3.19 3.57 -8.67
N ILE A 660 1.93 3.61 -9.08
CA ILE A 660 0.81 3.84 -8.16
C ILE A 660 0.55 2.61 -7.29
N VAL A 661 0.63 1.41 -7.86
CA VAL A 661 0.61 0.15 -7.08
C VAL A 661 1.71 0.16 -6.00
N HIS A 662 2.94 0.53 -6.38
CA HIS A 662 4.05 0.64 -5.44
C HIS A 662 3.79 1.72 -4.37
N GLN A 663 3.27 2.89 -4.74
CA GLN A 663 2.89 3.93 -3.79
C GLN A 663 1.84 3.45 -2.78
N GLN A 664 0.83 2.68 -3.22
CA GLN A 664 -0.16 2.10 -2.31
C GLN A 664 0.47 1.10 -1.34
N GLN A 665 1.43 0.29 -1.81
CA GLN A 665 2.19 -0.63 -0.97
C GLN A 665 2.99 0.12 0.11
N GLU A 666 3.71 1.19 -0.26
CA GLU A 666 4.46 2.02 0.68
C GLU A 666 3.55 2.68 1.73
N LEU A 667 2.40 3.22 1.30
CA LEU A 667 1.42 3.80 2.23
C LEU A 667 0.88 2.76 3.23
N LEU A 668 0.64 1.52 2.77
CA LEU A 668 0.18 0.43 3.63
C LEU A 668 1.26 0.04 4.65
N LEU A 669 2.52 -0.02 4.23
CA LEU A 669 3.65 -0.32 5.11
C LEU A 669 3.85 0.79 6.15
N HIS A 670 3.78 2.06 5.74
CA HIS A 670 3.81 3.19 6.66
C HIS A 670 2.65 3.12 7.66
N ARG A 671 1.43 2.88 7.19
CA ARG A 671 0.27 2.76 8.08
C ARG A 671 0.40 1.57 9.03
N SER A 672 1.04 0.49 8.60
CA SER A 672 1.31 -0.68 9.45
C SER A 672 2.23 -0.34 10.61
N SER A 673 3.22 0.52 10.41
CA SER A 673 4.03 1.07 11.50
C SER A 673 3.16 1.81 12.52
N ASP A 674 2.23 2.67 12.07
CA ASP A 674 1.32 3.39 12.96
C ASP A 674 0.39 2.48 13.77
N VAL A 675 -0.16 1.46 13.10
CA VAL A 675 -1.04 0.47 13.73
C VAL A 675 -0.25 -0.40 14.72
N LEU A 676 0.99 -0.80 14.39
CA LEU A 676 1.84 -1.58 15.30
C LEU A 676 2.11 -0.84 16.62
N LYS A 677 2.25 0.50 16.59
CA LYS A 677 2.41 1.33 17.80
C LYS A 677 1.22 1.22 18.76
N LYS A 678 0.05 0.78 18.29
CA LYS A 678 -1.16 0.56 19.11
C LYS A 678 -1.21 -0.80 19.79
N ILE A 679 -0.25 -1.68 19.51
CA ILE A 679 -0.11 -2.99 20.13
C ILE A 679 1.24 -3.03 20.89
N PRO A 680 1.33 -2.50 22.13
CA PRO A 680 2.61 -2.38 22.82
C PRO A 680 3.33 -3.72 23.00
N GLY A 681 2.59 -4.80 23.29
CA GLY A 681 3.17 -6.15 23.38
C GLY A 681 3.79 -6.64 22.06
N ALA A 682 3.27 -6.19 20.92
CA ALA A 682 3.83 -6.52 19.61
C ALA A 682 5.11 -5.75 19.29
N LEU A 683 5.42 -4.65 19.99
CA LEU A 683 6.71 -3.97 19.87
C LEU A 683 7.80 -4.69 20.67
N ASP A 684 7.42 -5.34 21.77
CA ASP A 684 8.34 -6.08 22.64
C ASP A 684 8.60 -7.50 22.11
N GLN A 685 7.59 -8.13 21.51
CA GLN A 685 7.68 -9.46 20.95
C GLN A 685 6.90 -9.57 19.63
N LYS A 686 7.55 -10.08 18.58
CA LYS A 686 6.91 -10.33 17.28
C LYS A 686 5.69 -11.25 17.46
N PRO A 687 4.49 -10.87 16.98
CA PRO A 687 3.36 -11.78 16.87
C PRO A 687 3.70 -13.00 16.01
N GLU A 688 3.23 -14.19 16.39
CA GLU A 688 3.56 -15.44 15.68
C GLU A 688 3.01 -15.41 14.25
N GLU A 689 1.86 -14.78 14.05
CA GLU A 689 1.10 -14.70 12.79
C GLU A 689 1.70 -13.73 11.76
N LEU A 690 2.64 -12.86 12.16
CA LEU A 690 3.31 -11.93 11.25
C LEU A 690 4.60 -12.54 10.70
N ASP A 691 4.77 -12.44 9.40
CA ASP A 691 6.03 -12.79 8.75
C ASP A 691 7.19 -11.97 9.33
N THR A 692 8.36 -12.61 9.45
CA THR A 692 9.53 -12.00 10.08
C THR A 692 10.03 -10.78 9.30
N ASP A 693 10.09 -10.87 7.97
CA ASP A 693 10.63 -9.79 7.14
C ASP A 693 9.66 -8.60 7.14
N PHE A 694 8.35 -8.88 7.00
CA PHE A 694 7.31 -7.86 7.12
C PHE A 694 7.35 -7.16 8.47
N TYR A 695 7.38 -7.92 9.58
CA TYR A 695 7.44 -7.37 10.92
C TYR A 695 8.68 -6.51 11.14
N GLN A 696 9.86 -7.01 10.77
CA GLN A 696 11.12 -6.26 10.91
C GLN A 696 11.06 -4.93 10.16
N TYR A 697 10.51 -4.93 8.95
CA TYR A 697 10.32 -3.72 8.16
C TYR A 697 9.45 -2.70 8.90
N ILE A 698 8.22 -3.07 9.28
CA ILE A 698 7.29 -2.11 9.93
C ILE A 698 7.75 -1.71 11.34
N TYR A 699 8.46 -2.59 12.05
CA TYR A 699 9.03 -2.31 13.36
C TYR A 699 10.17 -1.27 13.27
N GLN A 700 11.01 -1.35 12.24
CA GLN A 700 12.04 -0.34 11.99
C GLN A 700 11.41 1.03 11.76
N PHE A 701 10.34 1.12 10.95
CA PHE A 701 9.59 2.36 10.75
C PHE A 701 8.96 2.87 12.06
N ALA A 702 8.38 2.00 12.88
CA ALA A 702 7.80 2.39 14.16
C ALA A 702 8.87 2.90 15.15
N GLY A 703 10.07 2.34 15.09
CA GLY A 703 11.22 2.74 15.91
C GLY A 703 11.89 4.05 15.46
N MET A 704 11.77 4.44 14.19
CA MET A 704 12.37 5.68 13.67
C MET A 704 11.72 6.94 14.24
N GLU A 705 10.41 6.98 14.45
CA GLU A 705 9.74 8.15 15.07
C GLU A 705 10.15 8.37 16.53
N LYS A 706 10.42 7.30 17.29
CA LYS A 706 10.94 7.42 18.65
C LYS A 706 12.33 8.08 18.63
N ARG A 707 13.14 7.77 17.61
CA ARG A 707 14.43 8.42 17.38
C ARG A 707 14.27 9.84 16.86
N GLU A 708 13.28 10.13 16.03
CA GLU A 708 12.97 11.47 15.53
C GLU A 708 12.47 12.40 16.63
N HIS A 709 11.62 11.92 17.55
CA HIS A 709 11.23 12.68 18.74
C HIS A 709 12.42 12.90 19.67
N SER A 710 13.30 11.91 19.83
CA SER A 710 14.57 12.11 20.54
C SER A 710 15.48 13.13 19.82
N LEU A 711 15.49 13.14 18.49
CA LEU A 711 16.25 14.07 17.67
C LEU A 711 15.66 15.49 17.73
N GLN A 712 14.33 15.64 17.73
CA GLN A 712 13.63 16.92 17.91
C GLN A 712 13.83 17.46 19.32
N SER A 713 13.77 16.60 20.34
CA SER A 713 14.09 16.99 21.72
C SER A 713 15.56 17.41 21.84
N ALA A 714 16.48 16.67 21.22
CA ALA A 714 17.90 17.03 21.14
C ALA A 714 18.13 18.32 20.34
N ASN A 715 17.35 18.57 19.27
CA ASN A 715 17.40 19.80 18.49
C ASN A 715 16.81 20.98 19.25
N MET A 716 15.78 20.78 20.08
CA MET A 716 15.27 21.81 21.00
C MET A 716 16.28 22.12 22.10
N GLU A 717 16.95 21.11 22.64
CA GLU A 717 18.06 21.29 23.58
C GLU A 717 19.26 21.99 22.93
N LEU A 718 19.59 21.64 21.68
CA LEU A 718 20.62 22.31 20.88
C LEU A 718 20.24 23.75 20.56
N ALA A 719 18.97 24.01 20.22
CA ALA A 719 18.46 25.38 20.00
C ALA A 719 18.47 26.20 21.29
N ALA A 720 18.14 25.58 22.43
CA ALA A 720 18.26 26.22 23.75
C ALA A 720 19.73 26.49 24.11
N ALA A 721 20.63 25.55 23.82
CA ALA A 721 22.06 25.69 24.02
C ALA A 721 22.68 26.73 23.07
N LEU A 722 22.24 26.81 21.81
CA LEU A 722 22.63 27.85 20.85
C LEU A 722 22.12 29.21 21.29
N LYS A 723 20.89 29.32 21.79
CA LYS A 723 20.35 30.56 22.36
C LYS A 723 21.10 30.98 23.63
N GLN A 724 21.54 30.01 24.44
CA GLN A 724 22.40 30.25 25.59
C GLN A 724 23.82 30.67 25.18
N ALA A 725 24.35 30.09 24.11
CA ALA A 725 25.65 30.43 23.54
C ALA A 725 25.62 31.80 22.84
N GLU A 726 24.55 32.16 22.16
CA GLU A 726 24.28 33.50 21.62
C GLU A 726 24.18 34.51 22.75
N LYS A 727 23.47 34.20 23.83
CA LYS A 727 23.44 35.05 25.03
C LYS A 727 24.83 35.23 25.64
N GLN A 728 25.63 34.16 25.72
CA GLN A 728 27.02 34.25 26.18
C GLN A 728 27.93 34.99 25.19
N LEU A 729 27.64 34.91 23.89
CA LEU A 729 28.35 35.63 22.85
C LEU A 729 28.00 37.12 22.87
N ASP A 730 26.75 37.49 23.14
CA ASP A 730 26.32 38.87 23.36
C ASP A 730 26.92 39.44 24.64
N GLU A 731 26.95 38.67 25.73
CA GLU A 731 27.64 39.05 26.98
C GLU A 731 29.14 39.25 26.73
N ARG A 732 29.80 38.35 25.97
CA ARG A 732 31.21 38.49 25.57
C ARG A 732 31.47 39.59 24.55
N THR A 733 30.51 39.89 23.68
CA THR A 733 30.61 40.97 22.68
C THR A 733 30.44 42.32 23.38
N GLN A 734 29.60 42.39 24.41
CA GLN A 734 29.47 43.54 25.28
C GLN A 734 30.71 43.75 26.18
N GLU A 735 31.34 42.67 26.65
CA GLU A 735 32.66 42.75 27.30
C GLU A 735 33.78 43.16 26.32
N ARG A 736 33.73 42.68 25.07
CA ARG A 736 34.68 43.03 24.00
C ARG A 736 34.51 44.48 23.54
N ASP A 737 33.30 44.99 23.46
CA ASP A 737 33.02 46.38 23.06
C ASP A 737 33.41 47.37 24.17
N ASN A 738 33.31 46.95 25.45
CA ASN A 738 33.90 47.66 26.58
C ASN A 738 35.45 47.63 26.56
N GLY A 739 36.07 46.54 26.07
CA GLY A 739 37.51 46.46 25.82
C GLY A 739 38.00 47.23 24.58
N LEU A 740 37.15 47.33 23.55
CA LEU A 740 37.45 48.06 22.31
C LEU A 740 37.46 49.58 22.54
N HIS A 741 36.70 50.07 23.52
CA HIS A 741 36.75 51.47 23.95
C HIS A 741 38.10 51.85 24.62
N ALA A 742 38.82 50.89 25.20
CA ALA A 742 40.19 51.08 25.74
C ALA A 742 41.27 51.04 24.65
N LEU A 743 41.06 50.27 23.57
CA LEU A 743 41.95 50.22 22.38
C LEU A 743 41.77 51.43 21.42
N THR A 744 40.70 52.20 21.58
CA THR A 744 40.44 53.39 20.76
C THR A 744 41.21 54.62 21.26
N GLU A 745 41.56 54.69 22.55
CA GLU A 745 42.49 55.69 23.11
C GLU A 745 43.97 55.39 22.73
N GLU A 746 44.34 54.11 22.57
CA GLU A 746 45.68 53.70 22.11
C GLU A 746 45.93 54.09 20.63
N ARG A 747 44.87 54.10 19.80
CA ARG A 747 44.95 54.58 18.39
C ARG A 747 45.03 56.10 18.28
N LYS A 748 44.57 56.85 19.28
CA LYS A 748 44.68 58.31 19.35
C LYS A 748 46.12 58.76 19.63
N ILE A 749 46.82 58.04 20.52
CA ILE A 749 48.26 58.22 20.79
C ILE A 749 49.12 57.86 19.56
N LYS A 750 48.69 56.86 18.77
CA LYS A 750 49.39 56.44 17.55
C LYS A 750 49.21 57.41 16.37
N ALA A 751 48.09 58.13 16.31
CA ALA A 751 47.85 59.19 15.32
C ALA A 751 48.67 60.47 15.64
N GLU A 752 48.79 60.84 16.93
CA GLU A 752 49.64 61.96 17.38
C GLU A 752 51.14 61.72 17.13
N LEU A 753 51.59 60.46 17.18
CA LEU A 753 52.96 60.10 16.78
C LEU A 753 53.20 60.21 15.26
N SER A 754 52.20 59.87 14.44
CA SER A 754 52.30 59.95 12.97
C SER A 754 52.36 61.41 12.48
N GLU A 755 51.69 62.32 13.17
CA GLU A 755 51.74 63.77 12.88
C GLU A 755 53.10 64.38 13.28
N LYS A 756 53.71 63.88 14.35
CA LYS A 756 55.06 64.28 14.80
C LYS A 756 56.16 63.84 13.83
N VAL A 757 56.01 62.66 13.21
CA VAL A 757 56.92 62.16 12.15
C VAL A 757 56.78 62.98 10.86
N THR A 758 55.57 63.42 10.52
CA THR A 758 55.33 64.30 9.35
C THR A 758 55.94 65.70 9.54
N ARG A 759 55.95 66.23 10.78
CA ARG A 759 56.59 67.50 11.12
C ARG A 759 58.12 67.44 11.03
N LEU A 760 58.74 66.36 11.52
CA LEU A 760 60.20 66.15 11.45
C LEU A 760 60.70 65.91 10.01
N THR A 761 59.87 65.30 9.15
CA THR A 761 60.18 65.09 7.72
C THR A 761 60.18 66.41 6.93
N LYS A 762 59.36 67.38 7.37
CA LYS A 762 59.31 68.72 6.78
C LYS A 762 60.48 69.60 7.23
N GLU A 763 60.98 69.41 8.46
CA GLU A 763 62.18 70.10 8.99
C GLU A 763 63.48 69.57 8.35
N LEU A 764 63.51 68.30 7.92
CA LEU A 764 64.63 67.70 7.17
C LEU A 764 64.75 68.23 5.73
N ALA A 765 63.63 68.61 5.11
CA ALA A 765 63.60 69.22 3.78
C ALA A 765 64.21 70.64 3.80
N THR A 766 63.94 71.42 4.85
CA THR A 766 64.50 72.78 5.04
C THR A 766 66.01 72.75 5.37
N ALA A 767 66.51 71.66 5.96
CA ALA A 767 67.94 71.47 6.20
C ALA A 767 68.73 71.10 4.93
N LYS A 768 68.07 70.47 3.94
CA LYS A 768 68.64 70.15 2.62
C LYS A 768 68.75 71.41 1.73
N GLU A 769 67.84 72.36 1.89
CA GLU A 769 67.84 73.67 1.22
C GLU A 769 69.00 74.57 1.70
N HIS A 770 69.41 74.46 2.98
CA HIS A 770 70.57 75.18 3.52
C HIS A 770 71.94 74.56 3.20
N LEU A 771 72.01 73.29 2.80
CA LEU A 771 73.28 72.66 2.41
C LEU A 771 73.53 72.71 0.89
N MET A 772 72.48 72.84 0.06
CA MET A 772 72.59 73.01 -1.39
C MET A 772 72.86 74.45 -1.85
N SER A 773 72.54 75.47 -1.03
CA SER A 773 73.00 76.85 -1.27
C SER A 773 74.48 77.08 -0.89
N ALA A 774 75.15 76.11 -0.27
CA ALA A 774 76.55 76.20 0.15
C ALA A 774 77.55 75.49 -0.79
N LEU A 775 77.08 74.95 -1.92
CA LEU A 775 77.96 74.40 -2.98
C LEU A 775 77.67 74.98 -4.38
N GLU A 776 76.79 75.98 -4.47
CA GLU A 776 76.72 76.95 -5.58
C GLU A 776 77.76 78.06 -5.34
N SER A 777 79.05 77.77 -5.55
CA SER A 777 80.10 78.78 -5.79
C SER A 777 81.46 78.14 -6.11
N VAL A 778 81.53 77.10 -6.95
CA VAL A 778 82.77 76.84 -7.71
C VAL A 778 82.41 76.25 -9.09
N GLU A 779 81.62 77.00 -9.86
CA GLU A 779 81.80 77.02 -11.31
C GLU A 779 82.95 77.99 -11.59
N GLN A 780 84.04 77.53 -12.22
CA GLN A 780 84.54 78.13 -13.47
C GLN A 780 85.85 77.45 -13.91
N SER A 781 85.75 76.79 -15.05
CA SER A 781 86.73 76.80 -16.15
C SER A 781 88.09 76.10 -15.97
N ASP A 782 88.13 74.90 -16.56
CA ASP A 782 89.14 74.43 -17.51
C ASP A 782 90.61 74.75 -17.24
N ARG A 783 91.33 73.74 -16.74
CA ARG A 783 92.68 73.36 -17.21
C ARG A 783 93.07 71.94 -16.76
N ASN A 784 93.23 71.08 -17.76
CA ASN A 784 94.31 70.10 -17.94
C ASN A 784 94.40 68.85 -17.04
N ASN A 785 94.01 67.72 -17.64
CA ASN A 785 94.74 66.44 -17.68
C ASN A 785 95.28 65.85 -16.36
N SER A 786 94.37 65.53 -15.43
CA SER A 786 94.63 64.53 -14.37
C SER A 786 93.46 63.59 -14.06
N GLN A 787 92.29 63.76 -14.69
CA GLN A 787 91.04 63.09 -14.23
C GLN A 787 90.67 61.79 -14.96
N ILE A 788 91.33 61.42 -16.05
CA ILE A 788 91.03 60.14 -16.71
C ILE A 788 91.52 58.94 -15.86
N GLU A 789 92.61 59.10 -15.11
CA GLU A 789 93.06 58.05 -14.17
C GLU A 789 92.17 57.96 -12.92
N GLU A 790 91.60 59.08 -12.46
CA GLU A 790 90.72 59.13 -11.29
C GLU A 790 89.32 58.56 -11.58
N ALA A 791 88.79 58.77 -12.79
CA ALA A 791 87.53 58.17 -13.22
C ALA A 791 87.62 56.63 -13.32
N LEU A 792 88.78 56.07 -13.68
CA LEU A 792 89.01 54.61 -13.70
C LEU A 792 89.15 54.00 -12.30
N VAL A 793 89.62 54.76 -11.31
CA VAL A 793 89.67 54.33 -9.91
C VAL A 793 88.29 54.40 -9.27
N GLN A 794 87.55 55.49 -9.50
CA GLN A 794 86.19 55.66 -8.99
C GLN A 794 85.22 54.64 -9.61
N PHE A 795 85.39 54.27 -10.88
CA PHE A 795 84.59 53.20 -11.49
C PHE A 795 84.88 51.82 -10.87
N LYS A 796 86.16 51.51 -10.57
CA LYS A 796 86.52 50.26 -9.88
C LYS A 796 85.98 50.20 -8.45
N GLU A 797 85.94 51.33 -7.76
CA GLU A 797 85.39 51.42 -6.41
C GLU A 797 83.86 51.30 -6.40
N LEU A 798 83.18 51.89 -7.40
CA LEU A 798 81.74 51.73 -7.61
C LEU A 798 81.34 50.28 -7.95
N VAL A 799 82.14 49.59 -8.77
CA VAL A 799 81.97 48.16 -9.05
C VAL A 799 82.19 47.31 -7.80
N GLY A 800 83.13 47.70 -6.93
CA GLY A 800 83.35 47.06 -5.63
C GLY A 800 82.15 47.19 -4.69
N GLN A 801 81.58 48.39 -4.58
CA GLN A 801 80.40 48.65 -3.74
C GLN A 801 79.14 47.97 -4.27
N LEU A 802 78.93 47.96 -5.59
CA LEU A 802 77.84 47.22 -6.23
C LEU A 802 77.96 45.70 -6.04
N LYS A 803 79.18 45.17 -5.96
CA LYS A 803 79.39 43.74 -5.66
C LYS A 803 78.96 43.38 -4.24
N VAL A 804 79.25 44.25 -3.26
CA VAL A 804 78.86 44.06 -1.86
C VAL A 804 77.34 44.16 -1.69
N GLU A 805 76.69 45.13 -2.34
CA GLU A 805 75.22 45.23 -2.35
C GLU A 805 74.58 44.04 -3.06
N LEU A 806 75.14 43.56 -4.18
CA LEU A 806 74.65 42.38 -4.88
C LEU A 806 74.78 41.12 -4.04
N ASP A 807 75.87 40.96 -3.31
CA ASP A 807 76.07 39.80 -2.42
C ASP A 807 75.14 39.87 -1.20
N LYS A 808 74.86 41.08 -0.67
CA LYS A 808 73.85 41.29 0.37
C LYS A 808 72.43 40.96 -0.12
N ILE A 809 72.06 41.39 -1.32
CA ILE A 809 70.76 41.06 -1.94
C ILE A 809 70.66 39.56 -2.22
N LYS A 810 71.74 38.90 -2.65
CA LYS A 810 71.76 37.44 -2.83
C LYS A 810 71.56 36.71 -1.50
N GLU A 811 72.13 37.22 -0.41
CA GLU A 811 71.99 36.62 0.91
C GLU A 811 70.58 36.80 1.48
N GLU A 812 69.98 37.99 1.33
CA GLU A 812 68.58 38.26 1.68
C GLU A 812 67.60 37.43 0.81
N THR A 813 67.87 37.29 -0.49
CA THR A 813 67.09 36.43 -1.40
C THR A 813 67.26 34.94 -1.06
N ALA A 814 68.46 34.53 -0.64
CA ALA A 814 68.69 33.16 -0.17
C ALA A 814 67.98 32.88 1.16
N GLN A 815 67.89 33.88 2.04
CA GLN A 815 67.16 33.78 3.30
C GLN A 815 65.63 33.71 3.07
N GLU A 816 65.07 34.52 2.16
CA GLU A 816 63.67 34.40 1.76
C GLU A 816 63.37 33.06 1.08
N ARG A 817 64.26 32.56 0.21
CA ARG A 817 64.10 31.22 -0.38
C ARG A 817 64.14 30.12 0.66
N ARG A 818 64.95 30.24 1.72
CA ARG A 818 64.94 29.30 2.85
C ARG A 818 63.63 29.36 3.64
N LEU A 819 63.08 30.55 3.87
CA LEU A 819 61.78 30.70 4.53
C LEU A 819 60.63 30.17 3.67
N HIS A 820 60.68 30.40 2.36
CA HIS A 820 59.68 29.87 1.42
C HIS A 820 59.77 28.35 1.31
N GLN A 821 60.98 27.78 1.26
CA GLN A 821 61.17 26.33 1.29
C GLN A 821 60.70 25.74 2.63
N ALA A 822 61.01 26.38 3.77
CA ALA A 822 60.53 25.93 5.08
C ALA A 822 58.98 26.00 5.19
N ALA A 823 58.35 27.01 4.60
CA ALA A 823 56.89 27.10 4.53
C ALA A 823 56.31 26.00 3.61
N LYS A 824 56.97 25.71 2.49
CA LYS A 824 56.57 24.66 1.56
C LYS A 824 56.70 23.27 2.19
N ASP A 825 57.81 22.98 2.85
CA ASP A 825 58.03 21.73 3.58
C ASP A 825 57.01 21.58 4.72
N LYS A 826 56.63 22.68 5.40
CA LYS A 826 55.60 22.66 6.44
C LYS A 826 54.19 22.47 5.88
N ILE A 827 53.88 23.02 4.70
CA ILE A 827 52.63 22.77 3.97
C ILE A 827 52.55 21.31 3.54
N GLU A 828 53.66 20.72 3.08
CA GLU A 828 53.73 19.33 2.63
C GLU A 828 53.60 18.36 3.82
N LEU A 829 54.23 18.69 4.96
CA LEU A 829 54.03 17.97 6.22
C LEU A 829 52.59 18.05 6.72
N LEU A 830 51.95 19.22 6.65
CA LEU A 830 50.55 19.38 7.06
C LEU A 830 49.60 18.65 6.11
N LYS A 831 49.90 18.60 4.80
CA LYS A 831 49.15 17.79 3.84
C LYS A 831 49.27 16.30 4.16
N SER A 832 50.47 15.80 4.43
CA SER A 832 50.64 14.39 4.79
C SER A 832 49.92 14.04 6.10
N GLN A 833 49.90 14.96 7.07
CA GLN A 833 49.12 14.78 8.30
C GLN A 833 47.61 14.79 8.05
N VAL A 834 47.11 15.65 7.15
CA VAL A 834 45.69 15.63 6.76
C VAL A 834 45.35 14.31 6.05
N GLU A 835 46.19 13.84 5.13
CA GLU A 835 45.99 12.56 4.43
C GLU A 835 46.04 11.35 5.39
N GLU A 836 47.01 11.32 6.32
CA GLU A 836 47.12 10.27 7.35
C GLU A 836 45.86 10.24 8.25
N LYS A 837 45.36 11.42 8.65
CA LYS A 837 44.14 11.52 9.45
C LYS A 837 42.87 11.19 8.67
N GLN A 838 42.85 11.47 7.36
CA GLN A 838 41.73 11.11 6.49
C GLN A 838 41.64 9.58 6.31
N LEU A 839 42.79 8.91 6.12
CA LEU A 839 42.87 7.45 6.10
C LEU A 839 42.40 6.84 7.44
N LEU A 840 42.76 7.45 8.57
CA LEU A 840 42.28 7.01 9.88
C LEU A 840 40.75 7.16 10.02
N ILE A 841 40.16 8.21 9.45
CA ILE A 841 38.69 8.37 9.40
C ILE A 841 38.06 7.28 8.54
N GLU A 842 38.61 6.97 7.38
CA GLU A 842 38.10 5.88 6.54
C GLU A 842 38.20 4.52 7.26
N GLU A 843 39.31 4.25 7.94
CA GLU A 843 39.49 3.03 8.73
C GLU A 843 38.52 2.96 9.92
N LEU A 844 38.30 4.07 10.63
CA LEU A 844 37.30 4.17 11.70
C LEU A 844 35.87 4.06 11.16
N GLN A 845 35.58 4.59 9.97
CA GLN A 845 34.28 4.47 9.32
C GLN A 845 34.01 3.04 8.89
N ILE A 846 35.02 2.32 8.36
CA ILE A 846 34.92 0.89 8.06
C ILE A 846 34.67 0.10 9.34
N GLN A 847 35.36 0.41 10.44
CA GLN A 847 35.13 -0.21 11.75
C GLN A 847 33.73 0.09 12.30
N VAL A 848 33.24 1.32 12.16
CA VAL A 848 31.86 1.70 12.52
C VAL A 848 30.85 0.93 11.66
N TYR A 849 31.13 0.73 10.37
CA TYR A 849 30.27 -0.02 9.45
C TYR A 849 30.24 -1.52 9.79
N THR A 850 31.40 -2.12 10.10
CA THR A 850 31.49 -3.54 10.54
C THR A 850 30.84 -3.76 11.91
N LEU A 851 30.95 -2.79 12.82
CA LEU A 851 30.28 -2.82 14.12
C LEU A 851 28.78 -2.51 14.04
N GLN A 852 28.30 -1.85 12.98
CA GLN A 852 26.87 -1.67 12.70
C GLN A 852 26.19 -2.96 12.22
N ASP A 853 26.94 -3.88 11.64
CA ASP A 853 26.44 -5.16 11.08
C ASP A 853 26.41 -6.30 12.11
N THR A 854 27.02 -6.12 13.29
CA THR A 854 27.02 -7.11 14.38
C THR A 854 26.22 -6.64 15.59
N SER A 855 25.12 -7.34 15.91
CA SER A 855 24.14 -6.93 16.91
C SER A 855 24.53 -7.28 18.37
N GLU A 856 24.20 -6.37 19.28
CA GLU A 856 23.88 -6.58 20.72
C GLU A 856 24.92 -6.36 21.84
N SER A 857 26.23 -6.16 21.63
CA SER A 857 27.16 -5.93 22.78
C SER A 857 28.05 -4.68 22.72
N GLN A 858 28.10 -3.94 21.61
CA GLN A 858 29.17 -2.96 21.37
C GLN A 858 28.70 -1.52 21.13
N VAL A 859 27.51 -1.16 21.62
CA VAL A 859 26.96 0.21 21.51
C VAL A 859 27.87 1.26 22.17
N ARG A 860 28.50 0.94 23.30
CA ARG A 860 29.43 1.88 23.98
C ARG A 860 30.73 2.12 23.21
N SER A 861 31.23 1.09 22.52
CA SER A 861 32.39 1.22 21.63
C SER A 861 32.03 2.01 20.37
N LEU A 862 30.82 1.84 19.83
CA LEU A 862 30.38 2.58 18.65
C LEU A 862 30.27 4.09 18.90
N ASP A 863 29.74 4.50 20.06
CA ASP A 863 29.70 5.91 20.47
C ASP A 863 31.11 6.48 20.67
N PHE A 864 32.02 5.68 21.27
CA PHE A 864 33.43 6.07 21.40
C PHE A 864 34.11 6.29 20.04
N TYR A 865 33.89 5.39 19.07
CA TYR A 865 34.48 5.51 17.74
C TYR A 865 33.86 6.65 16.91
N LYS A 866 32.56 6.91 17.06
CA LYS A 866 31.90 8.07 16.45
C LYS A 866 32.42 9.38 17.03
N ASP A 867 32.60 9.46 18.34
CA ASP A 867 33.19 10.64 18.98
C ASP A 867 34.66 10.83 18.60
N ALA A 868 35.42 9.74 18.48
CA ALA A 868 36.81 9.78 18.01
C ALA A 868 36.90 10.23 16.55
N ALA A 869 36.04 9.74 15.66
CA ALA A 869 35.98 10.17 14.27
C ALA A 869 35.62 11.65 14.17
N LYS A 870 34.62 12.10 14.94
CA LYS A 870 34.19 13.51 14.97
C LYS A 870 35.28 14.45 15.49
N ARG A 871 36.02 14.07 16.53
CA ARG A 871 37.18 14.85 17.01
C ARG A 871 38.28 14.92 15.96
N THR A 872 38.55 13.80 15.28
CA THR A 872 39.55 13.74 14.20
C THR A 872 39.15 14.64 13.03
N GLU A 873 37.86 14.66 12.68
CA GLU A 873 37.31 15.51 11.62
C GLU A 873 37.44 17.01 11.97
N GLN A 874 37.16 17.38 13.22
CA GLN A 874 37.37 18.74 13.73
C GLN A 874 38.86 19.15 13.73
N GLU A 875 39.77 18.22 14.02
CA GLU A 875 41.21 18.46 13.91
C GLU A 875 41.65 18.65 12.46
N ILE A 876 41.10 17.88 11.51
CA ILE A 876 41.37 18.07 10.07
C ILE A 876 40.86 19.43 9.62
N GLU A 877 39.65 19.85 10.01
CA GLU A 877 39.15 21.19 9.67
C GLU A 877 40.01 22.32 10.27
N ALA A 878 40.57 22.11 11.47
CA ALA A 878 41.50 23.06 12.09
C ALA A 878 42.84 23.11 11.33
N LEU A 879 43.37 21.95 10.92
CA LEU A 879 44.59 21.84 10.11
C LEU A 879 44.40 22.43 8.72
N GLN A 880 43.24 22.21 8.09
CA GLN A 880 42.89 22.78 6.79
C GLN A 880 42.78 24.31 6.88
N ARG A 881 42.16 24.85 7.94
CA ARG A 881 42.15 26.30 8.20
C ARG A 881 43.54 26.86 8.42
N ALA A 882 44.40 26.16 9.16
CA ALA A 882 45.79 26.56 9.35
C ALA A 882 46.60 26.50 8.04
N LEU A 883 46.35 25.50 7.20
CA LEU A 883 46.97 25.35 5.88
C LEU A 883 46.56 26.49 4.94
N GLU A 884 45.27 26.87 4.97
CA GLU A 884 44.77 27.97 4.14
C GLU A 884 45.28 29.33 4.62
N SER A 885 45.40 29.52 5.94
CA SER A 885 46.08 30.69 6.54
C SER A 885 47.54 30.78 6.08
N LEU A 886 48.30 29.68 6.16
CA LEU A 886 49.70 29.61 5.73
C LEU A 886 49.87 29.81 4.22
N LYS A 887 48.94 29.30 3.39
CA LYS A 887 48.93 29.61 1.95
C LYS A 887 48.70 31.09 1.70
N SER A 888 47.78 31.72 2.44
CA SER A 888 47.50 33.14 2.30
C SER A 888 48.71 34.00 2.70
N GLU A 889 49.42 33.62 3.77
CA GLU A 889 50.66 34.27 4.23
C GLU A 889 51.81 34.04 3.24
N ALA A 890 51.97 32.83 2.70
CA ALA A 890 52.97 32.52 1.68
C ALA A 890 52.70 33.27 0.36
N SER A 891 51.43 33.44 -0.02
CA SER A 891 51.03 34.23 -1.19
C SER A 891 51.27 35.73 -0.98
N ALA A 892 50.99 36.25 0.23
CA ALA A 892 51.28 37.64 0.59
C ALA A 892 52.79 37.92 0.57
N SER A 893 53.60 37.00 1.12
CA SER A 893 55.06 37.09 1.09
C SER A 893 55.61 36.98 -0.35
N ALA A 894 55.06 36.10 -1.19
CA ALA A 894 55.43 36.00 -2.60
C ALA A 894 55.12 37.29 -3.39
N LYS A 895 53.95 37.92 -3.15
CA LYS A 895 53.61 39.23 -3.73
C LYS A 895 54.54 40.35 -3.25
N GLN A 896 55.00 40.29 -2.01
CA GLN A 896 55.96 41.25 -1.47
C GLN A 896 57.35 41.07 -2.10
N ALA A 897 57.79 39.84 -2.33
CA ALA A 897 59.02 39.53 -3.06
C ALA A 897 58.94 39.92 -4.55
N GLU A 898 57.80 39.71 -5.22
CA GLU A 898 57.57 40.21 -6.58
C GLU A 898 57.63 41.73 -6.65
N LYS A 899 57.06 42.43 -5.66
CA LYS A 899 57.14 43.89 -5.59
C LYS A 899 58.59 44.36 -5.39
N ALA A 900 59.35 43.72 -4.51
CA ALA A 900 60.77 44.04 -4.30
C ALA A 900 61.61 43.76 -5.57
N LEU A 901 61.30 42.68 -6.29
CA LEU A 901 61.94 42.36 -7.56
C LEU A 901 61.58 43.38 -8.64
N ALA A 902 60.33 43.82 -8.73
CA ALA A 902 59.90 44.86 -9.66
C ALA A 902 60.54 46.22 -9.34
N GLU A 903 60.67 46.58 -8.06
CA GLU A 903 61.40 47.80 -7.64
C GLU A 903 62.90 47.72 -7.96
N ALA A 904 63.52 46.54 -7.82
CA ALA A 904 64.91 46.30 -8.22
C ALA A 904 65.08 46.36 -9.74
N GLN A 905 64.15 45.78 -10.51
CA GLN A 905 64.13 45.85 -11.98
C GLN A 905 63.97 47.29 -12.46
N PHE A 906 63.06 48.06 -11.84
CA PHE A 906 62.89 49.48 -12.15
C PHE A 906 64.16 50.29 -11.85
N LYS A 907 64.86 50.01 -10.74
CA LYS A 907 66.16 50.63 -10.44
C LYS A 907 67.24 50.26 -11.46
N ILE A 908 67.29 49.00 -11.91
CA ILE A 908 68.22 48.55 -12.96
C ILE A 908 67.90 49.26 -14.28
N GLU A 909 66.63 49.39 -14.64
CA GLU A 909 66.20 50.05 -15.87
C GLU A 909 66.49 51.56 -15.86
N LEU A 910 66.29 52.21 -14.70
CA LEU A 910 66.70 53.60 -14.49
C LEU A 910 68.23 53.78 -14.60
N LEU A 911 69.00 52.82 -14.08
CA LEU A 911 70.47 52.83 -14.22
C LEU A 911 70.91 52.58 -15.66
N LEU A 912 70.22 51.72 -16.41
CA LEU A 912 70.47 51.49 -17.83
C LEU A 912 70.17 52.75 -18.66
N GLN A 913 69.07 53.44 -18.40
CA GLN A 913 68.78 54.74 -19.03
C GLN A 913 69.85 55.78 -18.72
N LYS A 914 70.31 55.84 -17.47
CA LYS A 914 71.38 56.76 -17.08
C LYS A 914 72.72 56.38 -17.73
N ASN A 915 72.93 55.09 -17.99
CA ASN A 915 74.08 54.60 -18.76
C ASN A 915 73.96 54.94 -20.24
N GLU A 916 72.75 54.89 -20.82
CA GLU A 916 72.50 55.35 -22.19
C GLU A 916 72.71 56.87 -22.33
N GLU A 917 72.34 57.67 -21.32
CA GLU A 917 72.64 59.11 -21.28
C GLU A 917 74.15 59.37 -21.16
N LEU A 918 74.87 58.64 -20.31
CA LEU A 918 76.33 58.68 -20.22
C LEU A 918 77.00 58.20 -21.52
N GLU A 919 76.48 57.17 -22.18
CA GLU A 919 76.96 56.74 -23.50
C GLU A 919 76.70 57.81 -24.56
N LYS A 920 75.58 58.55 -24.48
CA LYS A 920 75.31 59.71 -25.34
C LYS A 920 76.29 60.86 -25.09
N GLU A 921 76.61 61.18 -23.84
CA GLU A 921 77.62 62.18 -23.48
C GLU A 921 79.04 61.73 -23.88
N ILE A 922 79.35 60.44 -23.81
CA ILE A 922 80.62 59.86 -24.31
C ILE A 922 80.67 59.90 -25.85
N VAL A 923 79.55 59.68 -26.54
CA VAL A 923 79.45 59.75 -28.01
C VAL A 923 79.51 61.19 -28.53
N GLU A 924 78.97 62.16 -27.80
CA GLU A 924 79.12 63.59 -28.11
C GLU A 924 80.51 64.13 -27.73
N GLY A 925 81.14 63.61 -26.67
CA GLY A 925 82.53 63.89 -26.30
C GLY A 925 83.58 63.23 -27.23
N THR A 926 83.25 62.12 -27.88
CA THR A 926 84.16 61.45 -28.85
C THR A 926 84.11 62.05 -30.26
N GLY A 927 83.19 62.99 -30.52
CA GLY A 927 83.20 63.85 -31.72
C GLY A 927 84.48 64.69 -31.87
N GLN A 928 85.24 64.90 -30.79
CA GLN A 928 86.55 65.58 -30.82
C GLN A 928 87.75 64.62 -30.93
N ASN A 929 87.55 63.30 -30.85
CA ASN A 929 88.65 62.31 -30.93
C ASN A 929 88.83 61.70 -32.34
N ASN A 930 87.94 62.03 -33.27
CA ASN A 930 88.04 61.67 -34.70
C ASN A 930 89.13 62.44 -35.47
N SER A 931 89.84 63.38 -34.85
CA SER A 931 91.06 63.99 -35.41
C SER A 931 92.36 63.32 -34.94
N LEU A 932 92.33 62.51 -33.86
CA LEU A 932 93.51 61.80 -33.34
C LEU A 932 93.70 60.40 -33.95
N ILE A 933 92.62 59.75 -34.41
CA ILE A 933 92.68 58.44 -35.07
C ILE A 933 93.21 58.56 -36.52
N GLN A 934 92.98 59.69 -37.19
CA GLN A 934 93.61 60.01 -38.49
C GLN A 934 95.13 60.25 -38.41
N ALA A 935 95.69 60.50 -37.22
CA ALA A 935 97.14 60.63 -37.03
C ALA A 935 97.83 59.27 -36.82
N LEU A 936 97.18 58.30 -36.17
CA LEU A 936 97.73 56.96 -35.91
C LEU A 936 97.69 56.02 -37.13
N GLU A 937 96.77 56.27 -38.08
CA GLU A 937 96.76 55.60 -39.39
C GLU A 937 97.88 56.06 -40.34
N SER A 938 98.58 57.16 -40.02
CA SER A 938 99.75 57.63 -40.78
C SER A 938 101.06 56.91 -40.42
N GLU A 939 101.16 56.28 -39.23
CA GLU A 939 102.34 55.50 -38.82
C GLU A 939 102.22 54.00 -39.10
N LYS A 940 101.03 53.42 -39.09
CA LYS A 940 100.86 51.98 -39.42
C LYS A 940 100.97 51.70 -40.92
N ARG A 941 100.88 52.72 -41.78
CA ARG A 941 101.20 52.66 -43.22
C ARG A 941 102.66 53.00 -43.58
N LYS A 942 103.56 53.22 -42.61
CA LYS A 942 105.01 53.10 -42.83
C LYS A 942 105.50 51.64 -42.86
N ALA A 943 104.63 50.67 -42.54
CA ALA A 943 104.86 49.23 -42.72
C ALA A 943 104.09 48.62 -43.91
N LYS A 944 103.75 49.43 -44.93
CA LYS A 944 103.13 48.99 -46.20
C LYS A 944 103.91 49.46 -47.44
N VAL A 945 105.26 49.38 -47.47
CA VAL A 945 105.99 49.84 -48.68
C VAL A 945 107.11 48.94 -49.25
N ASN A 946 108.03 48.26 -48.55
CA ASN A 946 109.21 47.67 -49.25
C ASN A 946 109.38 46.14 -49.15
N ALA A 947 108.30 45.43 -49.47
CA ALA A 947 108.36 44.14 -50.15
C ALA A 947 107.90 44.35 -51.60
N GLU A 948 108.86 44.71 -52.44
CA GLU A 948 108.89 44.67 -53.91
C GLU A 948 110.35 44.23 -54.17
N ASN A 949 110.74 43.18 -54.89
CA ASN A 949 110.14 42.40 -55.95
C ASN A 949 110.92 41.06 -56.08
N ALA A 950 110.22 40.03 -56.57
CA ALA A 950 110.60 38.87 -57.43
C ALA A 950 112.11 38.60 -57.74
N ALA A 951 112.61 37.38 -58.02
CA ALA A 951 112.05 36.25 -58.77
C ALA A 951 113.07 35.07 -58.90
N ILE A 952 112.59 33.92 -59.41
CA ILE A 952 113.21 33.06 -60.48
C ILE A 952 114.17 31.87 -60.16
N LEU A 953 113.73 30.67 -60.65
CA LEU A 953 114.43 29.50 -61.28
C LEU A 953 115.44 28.64 -60.46
N GLN A 954 115.74 27.35 -60.69
CA GLN A 954 115.29 26.23 -61.56
C GLN A 954 116.08 24.95 -61.15
N THR A 955 115.52 23.72 -61.35
CA THR A 955 116.18 22.39 -61.66
C THR A 955 117.25 21.82 -60.70
N SER A 956 117.63 20.54 -60.56
CA SER A 956 117.38 19.18 -61.10
C SER A 956 118.08 18.20 -60.12
N ASP A 957 117.56 16.98 -59.92
CA ASP A 957 118.29 15.68 -59.94
C ASP A 957 117.68 14.57 -59.07
N GLN A 958 117.36 13.46 -59.75
CA GLN A 958 117.02 12.15 -59.21
C GLN A 958 118.31 11.40 -58.84
N SER A 959 118.62 11.25 -57.55
CA SER A 959 119.41 10.09 -57.06
C SER A 959 119.27 9.81 -55.56
N GLU A 960 118.75 10.76 -54.77
CA GLU A 960 118.54 10.59 -53.32
C GLU A 960 117.20 9.90 -52.96
N ILE A 961 116.36 9.66 -53.98
CA ILE A 961 115.06 8.97 -53.90
C ILE A 961 115.20 7.45 -53.64
N GLN A 962 116.40 6.86 -53.71
CA GLN A 962 116.57 5.41 -53.60
C GLN A 962 117.15 4.89 -52.28
N SER A 963 117.81 5.71 -51.46
CA SER A 963 118.36 5.27 -50.16
C SER A 963 117.38 5.52 -48.99
N LEU A 964 116.62 6.61 -49.02
CA LEU A 964 115.61 6.93 -47.98
C LEU A 964 114.37 6.02 -48.05
N ARG A 965 114.05 5.46 -49.22
CA ARG A 965 112.97 4.46 -49.41
C ARG A 965 113.21 3.14 -48.66
N LYS A 966 114.44 2.83 -48.23
CA LYS A 966 114.73 1.57 -47.52
C LYS A 966 114.65 1.68 -45.99
N ALA A 967 114.72 2.90 -45.44
CA ALA A 967 114.58 3.15 -44.00
C ALA A 967 113.13 3.49 -43.58
N LEU A 968 112.34 4.09 -44.48
CA LEU A 968 110.94 4.46 -44.23
C LEU A 968 110.00 3.24 -44.19
N GLU A 969 110.28 2.20 -44.99
CA GLU A 969 109.43 1.00 -45.09
C GLU A 969 109.48 0.10 -43.84
N SER A 970 110.57 0.18 -43.06
CA SER A 970 110.71 -0.53 -41.78
C SER A 970 109.90 0.13 -40.66
N LYS A 971 109.86 1.46 -40.61
CA LYS A 971 109.06 2.24 -39.63
C LYS A 971 107.56 2.26 -39.95
N LYS A 972 107.16 2.04 -41.21
CA LYS A 972 105.75 1.98 -41.63
C LYS A 972 105.02 0.70 -41.18
N LYS A 973 105.75 -0.39 -40.91
CA LYS A 973 105.15 -1.66 -40.51
C LYS A 973 104.80 -1.71 -39.01
N GLU A 974 105.60 -1.08 -38.14
CA GLU A 974 105.31 -0.99 -36.70
C GLU A 974 104.28 0.09 -36.33
N ALA A 975 104.08 1.11 -37.17
CA ALA A 975 103.02 2.12 -36.99
C ALA A 975 101.64 1.67 -37.52
N ALA A 976 101.59 0.66 -38.41
CA ALA A 976 100.35 0.13 -38.96
C ALA A 976 99.60 -0.79 -37.97
N ASP A 977 100.33 -1.59 -37.18
CA ASP A 977 99.71 -2.56 -36.25
C ASP A 977 99.18 -1.91 -34.94
N SER A 978 99.60 -0.69 -34.61
CA SER A 978 99.13 0.07 -33.43
C SER A 978 97.96 1.03 -33.74
N ALA A 979 97.81 1.47 -35.00
CA ALA A 979 96.69 2.31 -35.44
C ALA A 979 95.39 1.51 -35.69
N ASP A 980 95.51 0.24 -36.09
CA ASP A 980 94.35 -0.62 -36.43
C ASP A 980 93.58 -1.10 -35.19
N ASN A 981 94.23 -1.15 -34.02
CA ASN A 981 93.60 -1.51 -32.75
C ASN A 981 92.87 -0.31 -32.09
N ALA A 982 93.32 0.93 -32.33
CA ALA A 982 92.64 2.14 -31.86
C ALA A 982 91.42 2.51 -32.71
N ALA A 983 91.43 2.19 -34.02
CA ALA A 983 90.30 2.44 -34.92
C ALA A 983 89.09 1.50 -34.67
N ARG A 984 89.33 0.27 -34.21
CA ARG A 984 88.25 -0.69 -33.89
C ARG A 984 87.47 -0.32 -32.62
N VAL A 985 88.15 0.18 -31.58
CA VAL A 985 87.50 0.62 -30.33
C VAL A 985 86.67 1.89 -30.55
N HIS A 986 87.15 2.82 -31.37
CA HIS A 986 86.43 4.07 -31.64
C HIS A 986 85.20 3.91 -32.55
N ALA A 987 85.12 2.84 -33.36
CA ALA A 987 83.98 2.54 -34.23
C ALA A 987 82.81 1.88 -33.48
N ASP A 988 83.09 1.03 -32.48
CA ASP A 988 82.05 0.39 -31.65
C ASP A 988 81.40 1.41 -30.70
N ASP A 989 82.17 2.34 -30.12
CA ASP A 989 81.62 3.41 -29.28
C ASP A 989 80.73 4.39 -30.07
N GLN A 990 81.08 4.71 -31.33
CA GLN A 990 80.25 5.55 -32.20
C GLN A 990 78.94 4.85 -32.60
N ALA A 991 78.99 3.55 -32.89
CA ALA A 991 77.79 2.77 -33.20
C ALA A 991 76.83 2.65 -32.00
N GLN A 992 77.37 2.61 -30.77
CA GLN A 992 76.57 2.57 -29.54
C GLN A 992 75.91 3.92 -29.21
N ILE A 993 76.62 5.03 -29.41
CA ILE A 993 76.06 6.39 -29.25
C ILE A 993 74.94 6.65 -30.26
N GLU A 994 75.09 6.20 -31.51
CA GLU A 994 74.06 6.42 -32.53
C GLU A 994 72.79 5.58 -32.31
N ARG A 995 72.92 4.37 -31.74
CA ARG A 995 71.75 3.57 -31.29
C ARG A 995 71.01 4.21 -30.12
N LEU A 996 71.74 4.75 -29.15
CA LEU A 996 71.15 5.45 -28.00
C LEU A 996 70.44 6.74 -28.41
N ASN A 997 71.02 7.53 -29.33
CA ASN A 997 70.39 8.75 -29.83
C ASN A 997 69.12 8.44 -30.63
N LYS A 998 69.10 7.40 -31.47
CA LYS A 998 67.87 6.96 -32.17
C LYS A 998 66.77 6.48 -31.22
N ALA A 999 67.13 5.78 -30.14
CA ALA A 999 66.16 5.35 -29.12
C ALA A 999 65.58 6.54 -28.33
N LEU A 1000 66.43 7.51 -27.97
CA LEU A 1000 66.02 8.73 -27.25
C LEU A 1000 65.10 9.61 -28.11
N GLU A 1001 65.35 9.70 -29.41
CA GLU A 1001 64.56 10.49 -30.35
C GLU A 1001 63.18 9.85 -30.63
N ALA A 1002 63.11 8.50 -30.66
CA ALA A 1002 61.86 7.76 -30.71
C ALA A 1002 61.02 7.96 -29.44
N GLN A 1003 61.64 7.86 -28.25
CA GLN A 1003 60.97 8.12 -26.97
C GLN A 1003 60.48 9.58 -26.84
N ARG A 1004 61.24 10.55 -27.33
CA ARG A 1004 60.80 11.96 -27.34
C ARG A 1004 59.60 12.18 -28.26
N LYS A 1005 59.57 11.55 -29.44
CA LYS A 1005 58.40 11.62 -30.35
C LYS A 1005 57.16 10.98 -29.74
N GLU A 1006 57.31 9.86 -29.05
CA GLU A 1006 56.21 9.18 -28.35
C GLU A 1006 55.70 10.00 -27.14
N ALA A 1007 56.60 10.56 -26.34
CA ALA A 1007 56.24 11.44 -25.21
C ALA A 1007 55.56 12.74 -25.67
N THR A 1008 55.98 13.33 -26.79
CA THR A 1008 55.36 14.55 -27.34
C THR A 1008 53.96 14.26 -27.89
N ALA A 1009 53.78 13.12 -28.57
CA ALA A 1009 52.46 12.68 -29.02
C ALA A 1009 51.50 12.37 -27.85
N GLY A 1010 52.01 11.80 -26.75
CA GLY A 1010 51.22 11.58 -25.54
C GLY A 1010 50.82 12.86 -24.80
N VAL A 1011 51.68 13.89 -24.81
CA VAL A 1011 51.37 15.20 -24.22
C VAL A 1011 50.36 15.96 -25.06
N ASP A 1012 50.45 15.92 -26.40
CA ASP A 1012 49.48 16.55 -27.28
C ASP A 1012 48.09 15.89 -27.20
N GLU A 1013 48.04 14.56 -27.05
CA GLU A 1013 46.79 13.83 -26.82
C GLU A 1013 46.19 14.14 -25.45
N ALA A 1014 47.00 14.16 -24.38
CA ALA A 1014 46.55 14.54 -23.05
C ALA A 1014 46.05 15.99 -22.98
N ALA A 1015 46.66 16.91 -23.75
CA ALA A 1015 46.22 18.28 -23.85
C ALA A 1015 44.88 18.41 -24.61
N ARG A 1016 44.63 17.58 -25.64
CA ARG A 1016 43.32 17.52 -26.32
C ARG A 1016 42.24 16.94 -25.41
N VAL A 1017 42.52 15.83 -24.74
CA VAL A 1017 41.60 15.20 -23.78
C VAL A 1017 41.25 16.18 -22.65
N HIS A 1018 42.24 16.89 -22.08
CA HIS A 1018 41.98 17.88 -21.04
C HIS A 1018 41.20 19.11 -21.56
N ALA A 1019 41.38 19.51 -22.82
CA ALA A 1019 40.59 20.58 -23.42
C ALA A 1019 39.13 20.16 -23.68
N ASP A 1020 38.91 18.93 -24.13
CA ASP A 1020 37.57 18.35 -24.31
C ASP A 1020 36.88 18.14 -22.96
N ASP A 1021 37.60 17.66 -21.94
CA ASP A 1021 37.09 17.54 -20.56
C ASP A 1021 36.73 18.91 -19.97
N GLN A 1022 37.53 19.96 -20.20
CA GLN A 1022 37.18 21.31 -19.76
C GLN A 1022 35.97 21.89 -20.50
N ALA A 1023 35.82 21.59 -21.79
CA ALA A 1023 34.64 21.97 -22.55
C ALA A 1023 33.37 21.25 -22.06
N GLU A 1024 33.48 19.96 -21.72
CA GLU A 1024 32.38 19.17 -21.17
C GLU A 1024 32.04 19.59 -19.74
N ILE A 1025 33.03 19.88 -18.88
CA ILE A 1025 32.80 20.46 -17.54
C ILE A 1025 32.08 21.81 -17.65
N ALA A 1026 32.47 22.67 -18.59
CA ALA A 1026 31.78 23.94 -18.82
C ALA A 1026 30.33 23.73 -19.31
N ARG A 1027 30.08 22.73 -20.16
CA ARG A 1027 28.75 22.35 -20.62
C ARG A 1027 27.89 21.81 -19.47
N LEU A 1028 28.44 20.91 -18.66
CA LEU A 1028 27.78 20.31 -17.50
C LEU A 1028 27.46 21.37 -16.44
N ASN A 1029 28.36 22.32 -16.17
CA ASN A 1029 28.10 23.44 -15.27
C ASN A 1029 26.95 24.32 -15.76
N LYS A 1030 26.85 24.56 -17.08
CA LYS A 1030 25.74 25.31 -17.67
C LYS A 1030 24.40 24.57 -17.56
N VAL A 1031 24.40 23.25 -17.72
CA VAL A 1031 23.22 22.40 -17.49
C VAL A 1031 22.84 22.39 -16.01
N LEU A 1032 23.82 22.28 -15.11
CA LEU A 1032 23.62 22.31 -13.66
C LEU A 1032 23.04 23.65 -13.20
N GLU A 1033 23.50 24.78 -13.75
CA GLU A 1033 22.91 26.10 -13.48
C GLU A 1033 21.48 26.22 -14.01
N SER A 1034 21.19 25.68 -15.19
CA SER A 1034 19.82 25.64 -15.73
C SER A 1034 18.91 24.81 -14.84
N GLN A 1035 19.35 23.62 -14.42
CA GLN A 1035 18.62 22.75 -13.50
C GLN A 1035 18.43 23.41 -12.13
N ARG A 1036 19.45 24.10 -11.58
CA ARG A 1036 19.30 24.85 -10.32
C ARG A 1036 18.26 25.96 -10.42
N ARG A 1037 18.19 26.67 -11.55
CA ARG A 1037 17.16 27.69 -11.79
C ARG A 1037 15.76 27.08 -11.93
N GLU A 1038 15.65 25.96 -12.62
CA GLU A 1038 14.38 25.23 -12.76
C GLU A 1038 13.91 24.67 -11.41
N THR A 1039 14.80 24.02 -10.65
CA THR A 1039 14.52 23.55 -9.29
C THR A 1039 14.13 24.69 -8.37
N ALA A 1040 14.81 25.85 -8.42
CA ALA A 1040 14.43 27.02 -7.64
C ALA A 1040 13.02 27.52 -8.00
N ALA A 1041 12.68 27.57 -9.30
CA ALA A 1041 11.34 27.95 -9.75
C ALA A 1041 10.26 26.94 -9.33
N VAL A 1042 10.58 25.64 -9.31
CA VAL A 1042 9.69 24.60 -8.79
C VAL A 1042 9.52 24.74 -7.28
N VAL A 1043 10.59 25.01 -6.53
CA VAL A 1043 10.54 25.23 -5.08
C VAL A 1043 9.67 26.45 -4.75
N ASP A 1044 9.81 27.55 -5.49
CA ASP A 1044 8.97 28.74 -5.31
C ASP A 1044 7.49 28.46 -5.64
N ARG A 1045 7.24 27.68 -6.70
CA ARG A 1045 5.88 27.25 -7.05
C ARG A 1045 5.27 26.35 -5.98
N VAL A 1046 6.02 25.37 -5.49
CA VAL A 1046 5.59 24.46 -4.43
C VAL A 1046 5.36 25.23 -3.13
N ALA A 1047 6.21 26.19 -2.78
CA ALA A 1047 6.01 27.04 -1.59
C ALA A 1047 4.73 27.89 -1.69
N SER A 1048 4.44 28.43 -2.88
CA SER A 1048 3.18 29.13 -3.18
C SER A 1048 1.97 28.20 -3.05
N GLU A 1049 2.02 27.02 -3.66
CA GLU A 1049 0.94 26.02 -3.61
C GLU A 1049 0.74 25.49 -2.18
N LEU A 1050 1.82 25.32 -1.40
CA LEU A 1050 1.77 24.92 0.01
C LEU A 1050 1.09 26.00 0.87
N SER A 1051 1.44 27.27 0.66
CA SER A 1051 0.80 28.39 1.36
C SER A 1051 -0.70 28.49 1.05
N GLU A 1052 -1.09 28.26 -0.20
CA GLU A 1052 -2.51 28.21 -0.59
C GLU A 1052 -3.22 26.99 0.01
N ALA A 1053 -2.57 25.83 0.03
CA ALA A 1053 -3.10 24.61 0.65
C ALA A 1053 -3.27 24.78 2.16
N GLU A 1054 -2.32 25.38 2.87
CA GLU A 1054 -2.42 25.69 4.30
C GLU A 1054 -3.59 26.64 4.61
N SER A 1055 -3.82 27.63 3.75
CA SER A 1055 -4.98 28.53 3.85
C SER A 1055 -6.30 27.76 3.69
N LYS A 1056 -6.37 26.85 2.71
CA LYS A 1056 -7.54 25.98 2.48
C LYS A 1056 -7.75 25.01 3.63
N ILE A 1057 -6.69 24.41 4.17
CA ILE A 1057 -6.74 23.50 5.33
C ILE A 1057 -7.28 24.25 6.55
N LYS A 1058 -6.76 25.44 6.86
CA LYS A 1058 -7.28 26.26 7.98
C LYS A 1058 -8.77 26.61 7.82
N LYS A 1059 -9.21 26.86 6.59
CA LYS A 1059 -10.64 27.09 6.31
C LYS A 1059 -11.47 25.82 6.53
N VAL A 1060 -11.00 24.68 6.02
CA VAL A 1060 -11.66 23.38 6.21
C VAL A 1060 -11.68 22.97 7.68
N GLU A 1061 -10.62 23.21 8.44
CA GLU A 1061 -10.58 22.97 9.89
C GLU A 1061 -11.57 23.85 10.64
N ALA A 1062 -11.68 25.14 10.29
CA ALA A 1062 -12.68 26.03 10.86
C ALA A 1062 -14.11 25.55 10.54
N ASP A 1063 -14.35 25.13 9.30
CA ASP A 1063 -15.63 24.57 8.86
C ASP A 1063 -15.93 23.24 9.56
N LEU A 1064 -14.94 22.35 9.72
CA LEU A 1064 -15.06 21.08 10.42
C LEU A 1064 -15.34 21.27 11.91
N VAL A 1065 -14.66 22.21 12.57
CA VAL A 1065 -14.94 22.57 13.97
C VAL A 1065 -16.36 23.13 14.10
N SER A 1066 -16.84 23.91 13.12
CA SER A 1066 -18.22 24.40 13.10
C SER A 1066 -19.24 23.28 12.90
N GLN A 1067 -18.99 22.34 11.98
CA GLN A 1067 -19.84 21.17 11.74
C GLN A 1067 -19.83 20.21 12.93
N GLN A 1068 -18.68 20.00 13.57
CA GLN A 1068 -18.55 19.17 14.75
C GLN A 1068 -19.34 19.76 15.92
N ARG A 1069 -19.38 21.09 16.06
CA ARG A 1069 -20.26 21.76 17.05
C ARG A 1069 -21.74 21.51 16.74
N ILE A 1070 -22.14 21.55 15.47
CA ILE A 1070 -23.52 21.23 15.06
C ILE A 1070 -23.84 19.76 15.36
N VAL A 1071 -23.00 18.81 14.93
CA VAL A 1071 -23.17 17.38 15.20
C VAL A 1071 -23.22 17.08 16.70
N ASN A 1072 -22.37 17.72 17.49
CA ASN A 1072 -22.38 17.56 18.95
C ASN A 1072 -23.66 18.14 19.57
N ALA A 1073 -24.23 19.22 19.02
CA ALA A 1073 -25.54 19.72 19.43
C ALA A 1073 -26.65 18.68 19.16
N TYR A 1074 -26.65 18.05 17.97
CA TYR A 1074 -27.59 16.98 17.59
C TYR A 1074 -27.47 15.69 18.41
N LYS A 1075 -26.29 15.44 19.02
CA LYS A 1075 -26.06 14.26 19.88
C LYS A 1075 -26.64 14.40 21.29
N SER A 1076 -27.07 15.59 21.70
CA SER A 1076 -27.66 15.78 23.02
C SER A 1076 -28.98 15.00 23.15
N ASP A 1077 -29.29 14.50 24.35
CA ASP A 1077 -30.53 13.77 24.63
C ASP A 1077 -31.77 14.60 24.28
N LYS A 1078 -31.67 15.92 24.48
CA LYS A 1078 -32.71 16.89 24.12
C LYS A 1078 -33.01 16.88 22.62
N GLU A 1079 -31.98 16.93 21.77
CA GLU A 1079 -32.17 16.93 20.31
C GLU A 1079 -32.63 15.56 19.78
N ARG A 1080 -32.12 14.45 20.33
CA ARG A 1080 -32.58 13.10 19.96
C ARG A 1080 -34.06 12.88 20.26
N ALA A 1081 -34.53 13.31 21.44
CA ALA A 1081 -35.94 13.27 21.78
C ALA A 1081 -36.78 14.20 20.89
N ALA A 1082 -36.22 15.36 20.53
CA ALA A 1082 -36.89 16.30 19.65
C ALA A 1082 -37.08 15.76 18.22
N ILE A 1083 -36.09 15.05 17.64
CA ILE A 1083 -36.20 14.43 16.31
C ILE A 1083 -37.38 13.47 16.23
N VAL A 1084 -37.52 12.56 17.20
CA VAL A 1084 -38.63 11.59 17.23
C VAL A 1084 -39.98 12.30 17.32
N THR A 1085 -40.02 13.39 18.08
CA THR A 1085 -41.23 14.21 18.26
C THR A 1085 -41.58 14.97 16.97
N VAL A 1086 -40.59 15.56 16.29
CA VAL A 1086 -40.75 16.23 14.99
C VAL A 1086 -41.29 15.24 13.96
N ALA A 1087 -40.75 14.04 13.86
CA ALA A 1087 -41.23 13.03 12.91
C ALA A 1087 -42.71 12.67 13.13
N ARG A 1088 -43.13 12.47 14.39
CA ARG A 1088 -44.54 12.19 14.74
C ARG A 1088 -45.46 13.37 14.45
N LEU A 1089 -45.02 14.59 14.75
CA LEU A 1089 -45.78 15.80 14.44
C LEU A 1089 -45.88 16.02 12.93
N LEU A 1090 -44.82 15.70 12.17
CA LEU A 1090 -44.81 15.83 10.72
C LEU A 1090 -45.82 14.88 10.07
N GLU A 1091 -45.85 13.62 10.50
CA GLU A 1091 -46.84 12.64 10.07
C GLU A 1091 -48.28 13.12 10.36
N ARG A 1092 -48.56 13.55 11.60
CA ARG A 1092 -49.89 14.01 12.01
C ARG A 1092 -50.33 15.28 11.29
N THR A 1093 -49.43 16.25 11.14
CA THR A 1093 -49.72 17.51 10.45
C THR A 1093 -49.94 17.29 8.95
N THR A 1094 -49.16 16.40 8.32
CA THR A 1094 -49.34 16.01 6.91
C THR A 1094 -50.68 15.30 6.69
N HIS A 1095 -51.05 14.38 7.58
CA HIS A 1095 -52.34 13.70 7.52
C HIS A 1095 -53.51 14.69 7.64
N TYR A 1096 -53.42 15.64 8.56
CA TYR A 1096 -54.44 16.67 8.71
C TYR A 1096 -54.49 17.64 7.52
N MET A 1097 -53.33 17.99 6.94
CA MET A 1097 -53.27 18.79 5.72
C MET A 1097 -53.94 18.08 4.54
N THR A 1098 -53.73 16.76 4.42
CA THR A 1098 -54.41 15.92 3.41
C THR A 1098 -55.93 15.95 3.61
N HIS A 1099 -56.39 15.86 4.86
CA HIS A 1099 -57.81 16.00 5.20
C HIS A 1099 -58.37 17.37 4.78
N LEU A 1100 -57.68 18.47 5.07
CA LEU A 1100 -58.10 19.81 4.64
C LEU A 1100 -58.12 19.97 3.11
N ASN A 1101 -57.17 19.36 2.40
CA ASN A 1101 -57.13 19.39 0.94
C ASN A 1101 -58.26 18.57 0.29
N SER A 1102 -58.76 17.54 0.97
CA SER A 1102 -59.90 16.73 0.52
C SER A 1102 -61.27 17.38 0.77
N ALA A 1103 -61.33 18.46 1.56
CA ALA A 1103 -62.58 19.16 1.85
C ALA A 1103 -62.97 20.11 0.70
N ASN A 1104 -64.09 19.84 0.03
CA ASN A 1104 -64.61 20.63 -1.10
C ASN A 1104 -65.45 21.85 -0.66
N SER A 1105 -64.92 22.70 0.22
CA SER A 1105 -65.60 23.92 0.69
C SER A 1105 -64.87 25.17 0.23
N GLU A 1106 -65.54 26.08 -0.50
CA GLU A 1106 -65.01 27.40 -0.88
C GLU A 1106 -65.07 28.43 0.27
N SER A 1107 -65.05 27.97 1.52
CA SER A 1107 -65.05 28.86 2.68
C SER A 1107 -63.68 29.49 2.88
N ALA A 1108 -63.59 30.81 3.01
CA ALA A 1108 -62.36 31.53 3.39
C ALA A 1108 -61.67 30.93 4.63
N LEU A 1109 -62.45 30.37 5.55
CA LEU A 1109 -61.97 29.66 6.74
C LEU A 1109 -61.18 28.38 6.45
N LEU A 1110 -61.52 27.66 5.37
CA LEU A 1110 -60.76 26.47 4.98
C LEU A 1110 -59.37 26.88 4.48
N ASP A 1111 -59.28 28.00 3.77
CA ASP A 1111 -58.01 28.54 3.28
C ASP A 1111 -57.15 29.07 4.43
N GLU A 1112 -57.74 29.76 5.43
CA GLU A 1112 -57.04 30.15 6.65
C GLU A 1112 -56.49 28.93 7.41
N LYS A 1113 -57.26 27.84 7.51
CA LYS A 1113 -56.79 26.58 8.12
C LYS A 1113 -55.67 25.93 7.33
N LYS A 1114 -55.76 25.89 6.00
CA LYS A 1114 -54.69 25.38 5.14
C LYS A 1114 -53.41 26.20 5.32
N GLN A 1115 -53.52 27.53 5.35
CA GLN A 1115 -52.37 28.40 5.59
C GLN A 1115 -51.75 28.18 6.97
N ALA A 1116 -52.55 28.07 8.03
CA ALA A 1116 -52.06 27.78 9.37
C ALA A 1116 -51.35 26.42 9.45
N VAL A 1117 -51.93 25.36 8.88
CA VAL A 1117 -51.31 24.03 8.85
C VAL A 1117 -50.08 23.98 7.95
N GLN A 1118 -50.05 24.74 6.85
CA GLN A 1118 -48.86 24.87 6.00
C GLN A 1118 -47.72 25.57 6.74
N ALA A 1119 -48.01 26.60 7.53
CA ALA A 1119 -47.01 27.26 8.36
C ALA A 1119 -46.43 26.30 9.42
N LEU A 1120 -47.30 25.50 10.05
CA LEU A 1120 -46.89 24.43 10.98
C LEU A 1120 -45.98 23.39 10.30
N LEU A 1121 -46.31 22.93 9.10
CA LEU A 1121 -45.44 22.03 8.32
C LEU A 1121 -44.09 22.69 7.99
N GLY A 1122 -44.09 23.97 7.63
CA GLY A 1122 -42.88 24.73 7.35
C GLY A 1122 -41.90 24.73 8.52
N HIS A 1123 -42.39 24.83 9.76
CA HIS A 1123 -41.54 24.75 10.95
C HIS A 1123 -40.93 23.36 11.17
N LEU A 1124 -41.69 22.28 10.91
CA LEU A 1124 -41.22 20.90 11.07
C LEU A 1124 -40.26 20.45 9.95
N GLN A 1125 -40.37 21.05 8.76
CA GLN A 1125 -39.53 20.73 7.60
C GLN A 1125 -38.24 21.58 7.53
N ASN A 1126 -38.10 22.60 8.37
CA ASN A 1126 -36.95 23.49 8.35
C ASN A 1126 -35.70 22.83 8.96
N THR A 1127 -34.91 22.15 8.13
CA THR A 1127 -33.67 21.47 8.53
C THR A 1127 -32.52 22.42 8.89
N GLU A 1128 -32.66 23.73 8.71
CA GLU A 1128 -31.64 24.73 9.06
C GLU A 1128 -31.62 25.07 10.56
N VAL A 1129 -32.68 24.70 11.29
CA VAL A 1129 -32.79 24.89 12.75
C VAL A 1129 -32.75 23.55 13.48
N LEU A 1130 -32.22 23.56 14.70
CA LEU A 1130 -32.18 22.37 15.55
C LEU A 1130 -33.60 21.82 15.82
N PRO A 1131 -33.80 20.49 15.88
CA PRO A 1131 -35.09 19.86 16.14
C PRO A 1131 -35.83 20.41 17.37
N SER A 1132 -35.12 20.70 18.47
CA SER A 1132 -35.76 21.30 19.65
C SER A 1132 -36.30 22.71 19.36
N LYS A 1133 -35.60 23.48 18.51
CA LYS A 1133 -36.05 24.79 18.06
C LYS A 1133 -37.20 24.70 17.08
N GLN A 1134 -37.24 23.68 16.22
CA GLN A 1134 -38.40 23.38 15.37
C GLN A 1134 -39.65 23.15 16.21
N LEU A 1135 -39.53 22.40 17.32
CA LEU A 1135 -40.65 22.15 18.24
C LEU A 1135 -41.12 23.42 18.96
N GLU A 1136 -40.21 24.29 19.37
CA GLU A 1136 -40.57 25.60 19.95
C GLU A 1136 -41.37 26.43 18.94
N LEU A 1137 -40.83 26.62 17.72
CA LEU A 1137 -41.48 27.38 16.66
C LEU A 1137 -42.83 26.77 16.25
N PHE A 1138 -42.90 25.44 16.16
CA PHE A 1138 -44.13 24.72 15.89
C PHE A 1138 -45.17 24.94 16.99
N ASN A 1139 -44.77 24.84 18.26
CA ASN A 1139 -45.69 25.02 19.39
C ASN A 1139 -46.21 26.46 19.47
N ASP A 1140 -45.35 27.47 19.27
CA ASP A 1140 -45.75 28.88 19.26
C ASP A 1140 -46.75 29.16 18.14
N SER A 1141 -46.46 28.66 16.93
CA SER A 1141 -47.34 28.77 15.76
C SER A 1141 -48.66 28.00 15.97
N LEU A 1142 -48.63 26.85 16.65
CA LEU A 1142 -49.80 26.04 16.96
C LEU A 1142 -50.73 26.77 17.94
N GLN A 1143 -50.17 27.44 18.94
CA GLN A 1143 -50.94 28.24 19.91
C GLN A 1143 -51.56 29.49 19.28
N GLN A 1144 -50.79 30.21 18.45
CA GLN A 1144 -51.32 31.37 17.70
C GLN A 1144 -52.44 30.98 16.73
N SER A 1145 -52.25 29.86 16.03
CA SER A 1145 -53.27 29.29 15.14
C SER A 1145 -54.52 28.85 15.90
N GLN A 1146 -54.37 28.40 17.16
CA GLN A 1146 -55.50 27.99 17.98
C GLN A 1146 -56.45 29.15 18.27
N ASP A 1147 -55.92 30.32 18.62
CA ASP A 1147 -56.75 31.48 18.97
C ASP A 1147 -57.47 32.04 17.74
N THR A 1148 -56.81 31.97 16.58
CA THR A 1148 -57.42 32.33 15.29
C THR A 1148 -58.51 31.34 14.87
N LEU A 1149 -58.35 30.04 15.19
CA LEU A 1149 -59.24 28.97 14.72
C LEU A 1149 -60.25 28.45 15.76
N LYS A 1150 -60.23 28.98 16.99
CA LYS A 1150 -61.13 28.62 18.10
C LYS A 1150 -62.59 29.04 17.87
N GLU A 1151 -62.83 30.05 17.04
CA GLU A 1151 -64.16 30.63 16.84
C GLU A 1151 -65.14 29.67 16.15
N HIS A 1152 -64.64 28.63 15.46
CA HIS A 1152 -65.46 27.68 14.72
C HIS A 1152 -65.28 26.27 15.26
N ARG A 1153 -66.36 25.70 15.81
CA ARG A 1153 -66.45 24.38 16.47
C ARG A 1153 -66.18 23.20 15.52
N ASP A 1154 -65.01 23.16 14.88
CA ASP A 1154 -64.58 22.07 14.00
C ASP A 1154 -64.00 20.90 14.82
N PRO A 1155 -64.69 19.74 14.88
CA PRO A 1155 -64.24 18.60 15.65
C PRO A 1155 -62.95 17.95 15.09
N ALA A 1156 -62.64 18.13 13.80
CA ALA A 1156 -61.41 17.61 13.20
C ALA A 1156 -60.20 18.45 13.64
N TRP A 1157 -60.32 19.78 13.58
CA TRP A 1157 -59.30 20.70 14.11
C TRP A 1157 -59.02 20.47 15.59
N GLN A 1158 -60.07 20.35 16.41
CA GLN A 1158 -59.92 20.11 17.85
C GLN A 1158 -59.19 18.79 18.14
N ARG A 1159 -59.43 17.75 17.34
CA ARG A 1159 -58.72 16.47 17.47
C ARG A 1159 -57.25 16.61 17.08
N PHE A 1160 -56.97 17.20 15.92
CA PHE A 1160 -55.61 17.47 15.45
C PHE A 1160 -54.81 18.28 16.48
N PHE A 1161 -55.34 19.42 16.92
CA PHE A 1161 -54.71 20.31 17.89
C PHE A 1161 -54.40 19.58 19.22
N ARG A 1162 -55.38 18.83 19.75
CA ARG A 1162 -55.21 18.05 20.98
C ARG A 1162 -54.13 16.97 20.82
N ASP A 1163 -54.08 16.30 19.67
CA ASP A 1163 -53.11 15.24 19.42
C ASP A 1163 -51.69 15.82 19.28
N CYS A 1164 -51.52 16.98 18.64
CA CYS A 1164 -50.27 17.72 18.62
C CYS A 1164 -49.80 18.12 20.04
N LEU A 1165 -50.70 18.69 20.86
CA LEU A 1165 -50.37 19.02 22.25
C LEU A 1165 -50.00 17.79 23.08
N ARG A 1166 -50.66 16.65 22.87
CA ARG A 1166 -50.31 15.39 23.54
C ARG A 1166 -48.91 14.93 23.16
N ILE A 1167 -48.55 14.99 21.88
CA ILE A 1167 -47.22 14.63 21.40
C ILE A 1167 -46.15 15.54 22.02
N ILE A 1168 -46.39 16.86 22.04
CA ILE A 1168 -45.47 17.84 22.66
C ILE A 1168 -45.36 17.62 24.18
N ALA A 1169 -46.49 17.42 24.88
CA ALA A 1169 -46.50 17.19 26.32
C ALA A 1169 -45.80 15.88 26.72
N LEU A 1170 -45.92 14.82 25.91
CA LEU A 1170 -45.20 13.56 26.12
C LEU A 1170 -43.69 13.73 25.93
N ALA A 1171 -43.25 14.60 25.02
CA ALA A 1171 -41.85 14.94 24.82
C ALA A 1171 -41.28 15.76 25.98
N LEU A 1172 -42.01 16.77 26.45
CA LEU A 1172 -41.57 17.67 27.53
C LEU A 1172 -41.61 17.04 28.92
N SER A 1173 -42.52 16.10 29.17
CA SER A 1173 -42.66 15.47 30.50
C SER A 1173 -41.59 14.42 30.81
N GLY A 1174 -40.74 14.03 29.84
CA GLY A 1174 -39.69 13.01 30.00
C GLY A 1174 -40.20 11.58 30.24
N VAL A 1175 -41.49 11.41 30.57
CA VAL A 1175 -42.12 10.12 30.89
C VAL A 1175 -42.16 9.19 29.66
N GLY A 1176 -42.18 9.73 28.44
CA GLY A 1176 -42.09 8.93 27.21
C GLY A 1176 -40.74 8.22 27.04
N PHE A 1177 -39.65 8.82 27.52
CA PHE A 1177 -38.29 8.28 27.40
C PHE A 1177 -38.02 7.18 28.44
N TYR A 1178 -38.49 7.39 29.68
CA TYR A 1178 -38.44 6.38 30.75
C TYR A 1178 -39.23 5.10 30.36
N ARG A 1179 -40.35 5.25 29.64
CA ARG A 1179 -41.18 4.13 29.16
C ARG A 1179 -40.56 3.33 28.01
N MET A 1180 -39.85 4.01 27.11
CA MET A 1180 -39.16 3.36 26.00
C MET A 1180 -37.94 2.54 26.47
N LEU A 1181 -37.30 2.94 27.57
CA LEU A 1181 -36.18 2.21 28.17
C LEU A 1181 -36.59 1.02 29.06
N HIS A 1182 -37.86 0.95 29.50
CA HIS A 1182 -38.30 -0.03 30.49
C HIS A 1182 -39.47 -0.94 30.08
N GLY A 1183 -40.01 -0.80 28.86
CA GLY A 1183 -40.87 -1.82 28.25
C GLY A 1183 -42.26 -2.04 28.90
N GLU A 1184 -42.75 -1.13 29.73
CA GLU A 1184 -44.07 -1.28 30.39
C GLU A 1184 -45.19 -0.45 29.71
N SER A 1185 -46.32 -1.08 29.39
CA SER A 1185 -47.52 -0.41 28.87
C SER A 1185 -48.34 0.25 29.99
N PRO A 1186 -48.81 1.50 29.87
CA PRO A 1186 -49.46 2.14 30.99
C PRO A 1186 -51.00 2.00 30.95
N ARG A 1187 -51.60 1.54 32.05
CA ARG A 1187 -53.05 1.61 32.30
C ARG A 1187 -53.44 3.04 32.68
N PHE A 1188 -53.82 3.88 31.70
CA PHE A 1188 -54.20 5.29 31.92
C PHE A 1188 -55.70 5.57 31.98
N PHE A 1189 -56.56 4.56 31.94
CA PHE A 1189 -57.97 4.72 32.30
C PHE A 1189 -58.24 3.82 33.51
N LYS A 1190 -58.55 4.43 34.67
CA LYS A 1190 -59.45 3.77 35.61
C LYS A 1190 -60.79 3.60 34.87
N PRO A 1191 -61.43 2.42 34.95
CA PRO A 1191 -62.74 2.24 34.32
C PRO A 1191 -63.69 3.32 34.84
N SER A 1192 -64.40 3.96 33.92
CA SER A 1192 -65.47 4.89 34.29
C SER A 1192 -66.58 4.11 35.00
N GLU A 1193 -67.30 4.72 35.94
CA GLU A 1193 -68.43 4.10 36.66
C GLU A 1193 -69.50 3.51 35.72
N GLY A 1194 -69.49 3.83 34.42
CA GLY A 1194 -70.36 3.22 33.41
C GLY A 1194 -69.97 1.81 32.96
N GLU A 1195 -68.69 1.41 33.02
CA GLU A 1195 -68.27 0.03 32.67
C GLU A 1195 -68.66 -0.96 33.77
N ASN A 1196 -68.55 -0.57 35.04
CA ASN A 1196 -69.04 -1.39 36.16
C ASN A 1196 -70.56 -1.59 36.13
N PHE A 1197 -71.33 -0.63 35.58
CA PHE A 1197 -72.78 -0.77 35.44
C PHE A 1197 -73.17 -1.75 34.32
N VAL A 1198 -72.42 -1.78 33.21
CA VAL A 1198 -72.67 -2.75 32.13
C VAL A 1198 -72.30 -4.16 32.60
N ASP A 1199 -71.21 -4.32 33.35
CA ASP A 1199 -70.82 -5.61 33.92
C ASP A 1199 -71.78 -6.06 35.05
N GLU A 1200 -72.27 -5.15 35.91
CA GLU A 1200 -73.32 -5.46 36.91
C GLU A 1200 -74.67 -5.84 36.27
N VAL A 1201 -75.07 -5.18 35.17
CA VAL A 1201 -76.33 -5.49 34.46
C VAL A 1201 -76.21 -6.79 33.66
N THR A 1202 -75.01 -7.13 33.20
CA THR A 1202 -74.76 -8.40 32.49
C THR A 1202 -74.69 -9.57 33.48
N GLU A 1203 -74.23 -9.36 34.72
CA GLU A 1203 -74.30 -10.37 35.80
C GLU A 1203 -75.70 -10.53 36.41
N THR A 1204 -76.55 -9.49 36.44
CA THR A 1204 -77.92 -9.59 36.99
C THR A 1204 -78.98 -10.12 36.02
N THR A 1205 -78.67 -10.32 34.73
CA THR A 1205 -79.65 -10.77 33.72
C THR A 1205 -79.49 -12.19 33.22
N ALA A 1206 -78.62 -13.02 33.82
CA ALA A 1206 -78.55 -14.44 33.53
C ALA A 1206 -79.81 -15.18 34.06
N PRO A 1207 -80.64 -15.82 33.20
CA PRO A 1207 -81.84 -16.51 33.64
C PRO A 1207 -81.50 -17.82 34.36
N THR A 1208 -82.14 -18.02 35.50
CA THR A 1208 -82.09 -19.25 36.30
C THR A 1208 -82.72 -20.42 35.53
N ASN A 1209 -82.03 -21.55 35.54
CA ASN A 1209 -82.44 -22.85 34.99
C ASN A 1209 -83.90 -23.23 35.25
N LEU A 1210 -84.57 -23.78 34.22
CA LEU A 1210 -85.74 -24.64 34.39
C LEU A 1210 -85.67 -25.87 33.46
N ASN A 1211 -85.51 -27.01 34.13
CA ASN A 1211 -85.80 -28.41 33.77
C ASN A 1211 -86.63 -28.69 32.50
N ALA A 1212 -86.12 -29.59 31.65
CA ALA A 1212 -86.76 -30.83 31.19
C ALA A 1212 -85.74 -31.71 30.45
#